data_AF-A0AAN6M288-F1
#
_entry.id   AF-A0AAN6M288-F1
#
_cell.length_a   1.000
_cell.length_b   1.000
_cell.length_c   1.000
_cell.angle_alpha   90.00
_cell.angle_beta   90.00
_cell.angle_gamma   90.00
#
_symmetry.space_group_name_H-M   'P 1'
#
loop_
_entity.id
_entity.type
_entity.pdbx_description
1 polymer ?
#
loop_
_entity_poly.entity_id
_entity_poly.type
_entity_poly.pdbx_seq_one_letter_code
_entity_poly.pdbx_strand_id
1 'polypeptide(L)'
;MVASKVRSPRIDEVTGDKIFPLRFMDSSEVFTKIALDFTLRFDDVLDPEKLRLSLERLVQIGNWHQIGARYRKNAKGKLELHIPQEYDSKKPAIMFSHDNRQESIRDNELTKRLPQHAKVSHPTIYDDNRNFTSLVTRPGRPTKLKEWTETDHPGLSIHVASFTDATLVTLSWSHVFFDALGRQSFLQAWLAVLDGRDDEVPEFTPYEEDPIVSIAEGGRPWEHIHYGHVLTGIWYVLFVICFIYEMVVYKKEAGRTIRFPGSWVDELRNRAMDELREKGVAEKDAFVSHGDVLLAFWCKTTLAAQHIRSGRPLHIINAMNVRGASEHVPLPDKSAYIGNAVLSATSLTDTAELYKLSVGEVAYLHRDRPKHITTSSFQSVTTMPPRLKALRLASSLVQRPTACSISIPFLAPVQQRSASILSSLSDTKGAYSKKIRKGRGPASGKGKTAGRGQKGQHAHGKVPAGFQGGQTPLSITKPERGRDKYNPFKVEMSPINLDRIQSWIDQGRLDPSRPITMKELNQSRCLHGVKRHGVKLLAKDADQLNSAIHIVVSRASAAAIARVEALGGSVTTRFYSPTSIKRVLSGLSHPVISLQADTNLIGKTAHYKPPHALKSILTTDVVENLKSAHANPDTPLEVKNEALRAVMAQVGASYKYRLPDATARKDIEYYRDPAHRGYLSHLVKEGESPSLFFKRPGEAKDRKSQAARREAAKASAENRLF
;
A
#
# COMPACT_ATOMS: atom_id res chain seq x y z
N MET A 1 -4.99 -17.59 -3.75
CA MET A 1 -4.49 -18.07 -5.06
C MET A 1 -4.58 -19.58 -5.00
N VAL A 2 -5.46 -20.17 -5.81
CA VAL A 2 -5.74 -21.62 -5.79
C VAL A 2 -4.76 -22.32 -6.71
N ALA A 3 -4.06 -23.32 -6.17
CA ALA A 3 -3.30 -24.42 -6.76
C ALA A 3 -3.08 -24.37 -8.28
N SER A 4 -1.81 -24.33 -8.72
CA SER A 4 -1.43 -24.96 -9.97
C SER A 4 -0.77 -26.30 -9.67
N LYS A 5 -1.60 -27.33 -9.48
CA LYS A 5 -1.21 -28.71 -9.83
C LYS A 5 -0.55 -28.68 -11.20
N VAL A 6 0.53 -29.44 -11.36
CA VAL A 6 1.24 -29.75 -12.62
C VAL A 6 0.25 -29.67 -13.79
N ARG A 7 0.32 -28.57 -14.55
CA ARG A 7 -0.53 -28.38 -15.73
C ARG A 7 0.25 -28.90 -16.91
N SER A 8 -0.27 -29.93 -17.56
CA SER A 8 0.24 -30.40 -18.85
C SER A 8 0.44 -29.22 -19.80
N PRO A 9 1.53 -29.18 -20.58
CA PRO A 9 1.78 -28.09 -21.53
C PRO A 9 0.58 -27.88 -22.44
N ARG A 10 0.19 -26.62 -22.62
CA ARG A 10 -0.78 -26.27 -23.67
C ARG A 10 -0.01 -26.16 -24.98
N ILE A 11 -0.58 -26.61 -26.08
CA ILE A 11 0.03 -26.43 -27.41
C ILE A 11 -0.64 -25.22 -28.05
N ASP A 12 0.14 -24.30 -28.60
CA ASP A 12 -0.39 -23.22 -29.43
C ASP A 12 -0.87 -23.83 -30.76
N GLU A 13 -2.17 -23.71 -31.05
CA GLU A 13 -2.78 -24.27 -32.26
C GLU A 13 -2.25 -23.62 -33.56
N VAL A 14 -1.68 -22.41 -33.48
CA VAL A 14 -1.19 -21.67 -34.65
C VAL A 14 0.30 -21.93 -34.88
N THR A 15 1.12 -21.91 -33.83
CA THR A 15 2.58 -22.04 -33.96
C THR A 15 3.10 -23.44 -33.67
N GLY A 16 2.32 -24.29 -33.02
CA GLY A 16 2.76 -25.59 -32.50
C GLY A 16 3.67 -25.50 -31.27
N ASP A 17 3.94 -24.29 -30.76
CA ASP A 17 4.83 -24.07 -29.63
C ASP A 17 4.22 -24.66 -28.33
N LYS A 18 5.07 -25.22 -27.46
CA LYS A 18 4.66 -25.67 -26.12
C LYS A 18 4.59 -24.48 -25.17
N ILE A 19 3.43 -24.28 -24.55
CA ILE A 19 3.13 -23.15 -23.67
C ILE A 19 3.21 -23.58 -22.21
N PHE A 20 4.08 -22.90 -21.46
CA PHE A 20 4.26 -23.06 -20.02
C PHE A 20 3.92 -21.77 -19.25
N PRO A 21 3.34 -21.87 -18.05
CA PRO A 21 3.34 -20.73 -17.14
C PRO A 21 4.77 -20.37 -16.74
N LEU A 22 4.99 -19.12 -16.34
CA LEU A 22 6.24 -18.76 -15.66
C LEU A 22 6.34 -19.45 -14.30
N ARG A 23 7.56 -19.72 -13.86
CA ARG A 23 7.83 -20.13 -12.48
C ARG A 23 7.35 -19.07 -11.51
N PHE A 24 7.03 -19.51 -10.30
CA PHE A 24 6.41 -18.71 -9.26
C PHE A 24 7.19 -17.42 -8.99
N MET A 25 8.50 -17.54 -8.79
CA MET A 25 9.38 -16.39 -8.53
C MET A 25 9.56 -15.51 -9.77
N ASP A 26 9.66 -16.10 -10.96
CA ASP A 26 9.82 -15.40 -12.25
C ASP A 26 8.59 -14.54 -12.60
N SER A 27 7.42 -14.94 -12.11
CA SER A 27 6.16 -14.20 -12.29
C SER A 27 6.10 -12.88 -11.48
N SER A 28 7.11 -12.61 -10.63
CA SER A 28 7.20 -11.39 -9.85
C SER A 28 7.27 -10.13 -10.72
N GLU A 29 6.52 -9.10 -10.32
CA GLU A 29 6.47 -7.83 -11.03
C GLU A 29 7.80 -7.06 -11.02
N VAL A 30 8.72 -7.43 -10.12
CA VAL A 30 10.07 -6.84 -10.03
C VAL A 30 10.94 -7.35 -11.17
N PHE A 31 11.06 -8.68 -11.31
CA PHE A 31 11.94 -9.30 -12.31
C PHE A 31 11.45 -9.09 -13.75
N THR A 32 10.14 -9.03 -13.95
CA THR A 32 9.55 -8.70 -15.26
C THR A 32 9.90 -7.31 -15.80
N LYS A 33 10.52 -6.43 -15.00
CA LYS A 33 10.89 -5.07 -15.42
C LYS A 33 12.39 -4.84 -15.53
N ILE A 34 13.20 -5.84 -15.26
CA ILE A 34 14.66 -5.72 -15.26
C ILE A 34 15.21 -6.41 -16.51
N ALA A 35 16.08 -5.69 -17.20
CA ALA A 35 16.92 -6.21 -18.28
C ALA A 35 18.36 -6.11 -17.81
N LEU A 36 19.13 -7.18 -17.99
CA LEU A 36 20.51 -7.25 -17.58
C LEU A 36 21.41 -7.45 -18.78
N ASP A 37 22.55 -6.76 -18.75
CA ASP A 37 23.67 -6.93 -19.66
C ASP A 37 24.89 -7.29 -18.83
N PHE A 38 25.54 -8.40 -19.16
CA PHE A 38 26.73 -8.87 -18.47
C PHE A 38 27.85 -9.09 -19.48
N THR A 39 28.86 -8.23 -19.43
CA THR A 39 29.99 -8.26 -20.36
C THR A 39 31.21 -8.87 -19.68
N LEU A 40 31.74 -9.89 -20.33
CA LEU A 40 33.03 -10.50 -20.05
C LEU A 40 34.06 -9.91 -21.02
N ARG A 41 35.24 -9.59 -20.49
CA ARG A 41 36.40 -9.17 -21.29
C ARG A 41 37.43 -10.27 -21.26
N PHE A 42 37.90 -10.66 -22.43
CA PHE A 42 39.02 -11.56 -22.64
C PHE A 42 40.13 -10.74 -23.30
N ASP A 43 41.33 -10.80 -22.76
CA ASP A 43 42.51 -10.14 -23.37
C ASP A 43 43.13 -11.00 -24.49
N ASP A 44 42.30 -11.86 -25.10
CA ASP A 44 42.60 -12.72 -26.24
C ASP A 44 41.47 -12.63 -27.28
N VAL A 45 41.79 -12.93 -28.54
CA VAL A 45 40.81 -12.99 -29.63
C VAL A 45 40.18 -14.38 -29.67
N LEU A 46 38.92 -14.48 -29.24
CA LEU A 46 38.15 -15.72 -29.22
C LEU A 46 37.52 -16.00 -30.59
N ASP A 47 37.34 -17.27 -30.93
CA ASP A 47 36.60 -17.72 -32.12
C ASP A 47 35.07 -17.59 -31.90
N PRO A 48 34.39 -16.63 -32.57
CA PRO A 48 32.95 -16.42 -32.42
C PRO A 48 32.12 -17.59 -32.94
N GLU A 49 32.57 -18.30 -33.97
CA GLU A 49 31.83 -19.44 -34.53
C GLU A 49 31.88 -20.63 -33.57
N LYS A 50 33.01 -20.86 -32.89
CA LYS A 50 33.09 -21.87 -31.82
C LYS A 50 32.15 -21.55 -30.65
N LEU A 51 32.04 -20.27 -30.29
CA LEU A 51 31.07 -19.81 -29.28
C LEU A 51 29.62 -20.02 -29.74
N ARG A 52 29.30 -19.76 -31.01
CA ARG A 52 27.96 -19.98 -31.56
C ARG A 52 27.59 -21.46 -31.63
N LEU A 53 28.46 -22.29 -32.21
CA LEU A 53 28.23 -23.72 -32.43
C LEU A 53 28.08 -24.49 -31.10
N SER A 54 28.87 -24.14 -30.07
CA SER A 54 28.73 -24.73 -28.74
C SER A 54 27.39 -24.41 -28.07
N LEU A 55 26.83 -23.22 -28.29
CA LEU A 55 25.48 -22.88 -27.80
C LEU A 55 24.40 -23.68 -28.52
N GLU A 56 24.52 -23.84 -29.84
CA GLU A 56 23.60 -24.67 -30.63
C GLU A 56 23.67 -26.12 -30.20
N ARG A 57 24.88 -26.61 -29.88
CA ARG A 57 25.08 -27.94 -29.31
C ARG A 57 24.45 -28.08 -27.93
N LEU A 58 24.62 -27.10 -27.03
CA LEU A 58 24.02 -27.12 -25.69
C LEU A 58 22.50 -27.27 -25.75
N VAL A 59 21.84 -26.53 -26.65
CA VAL A 59 20.38 -26.58 -26.84
C VAL A 59 19.89 -27.99 -27.26
N GLN A 60 20.75 -28.81 -27.87
CA GLN A 60 20.41 -30.18 -28.27
C GLN A 60 20.56 -31.21 -27.13
N ILE A 61 21.12 -30.83 -25.98
CA ILE A 61 21.40 -31.75 -24.87
C ILE A 61 20.20 -31.77 -23.90
N GLY A 62 19.43 -32.86 -23.91
CA GLY A 62 18.31 -33.08 -22.99
C GLY A 62 17.26 -31.96 -23.01
N ASN A 63 16.94 -31.40 -21.84
CA ASN A 63 15.94 -30.33 -21.70
C ASN A 63 16.51 -28.92 -21.90
N TRP A 64 17.79 -28.76 -22.25
CA TRP A 64 18.38 -27.44 -22.50
C TRP A 64 17.74 -26.71 -23.69
N HIS A 65 17.06 -27.40 -24.59
CA HIS A 65 16.28 -26.77 -25.65
C HIS A 65 15.29 -25.73 -25.10
N GLN A 66 14.75 -25.94 -23.89
CA GLN A 66 13.78 -25.06 -23.25
C GLN A 66 14.30 -23.62 -23.01
N ILE A 67 15.63 -23.40 -22.99
CA ILE A 67 16.21 -22.05 -22.85
C ILE A 67 15.88 -21.13 -24.05
N GLY A 68 15.47 -21.71 -25.18
CA GLY A 68 14.99 -20.97 -26.35
C GLY A 68 13.56 -20.46 -26.22
N ALA A 69 12.98 -20.42 -25.02
CA ALA A 69 11.63 -19.91 -24.79
C ALA A 69 11.45 -18.44 -25.24
N ARG A 70 10.24 -18.14 -25.72
CA ARG A 70 9.75 -16.81 -26.07
C ARG A 70 8.73 -16.34 -25.05
N TYR A 71 8.79 -15.07 -24.69
CA TYR A 71 7.84 -14.50 -23.73
C TYR A 71 6.60 -14.01 -24.46
N ARG A 72 5.40 -14.43 -24.03
CA ARG A 72 4.12 -13.97 -24.58
C ARG A 72 3.14 -13.63 -23.46
N LYS A 73 2.12 -12.82 -23.76
CA LYS A 73 1.02 -12.56 -22.83
C LYS A 73 -0.23 -13.27 -23.29
N ASN A 74 -0.89 -14.00 -22.39
CA ASN A 74 -2.19 -14.60 -22.68
C ASN A 74 -3.33 -13.56 -22.66
N ALA A 75 -4.55 -14.01 -23.01
CA ALA A 75 -5.76 -13.19 -23.02
C ALA A 75 -6.08 -12.49 -21.68
N LYS A 76 -5.53 -12.98 -20.55
CA LYS A 76 -5.69 -12.37 -19.22
C LYS A 76 -4.55 -11.39 -18.87
N GLY A 77 -3.64 -11.14 -19.81
CA GLY A 77 -2.49 -10.25 -19.64
C GLY A 77 -1.36 -10.82 -18.78
N LYS A 78 -1.38 -12.13 -18.45
CA LYS A 78 -0.29 -12.81 -17.72
C LYS A 78 0.78 -13.27 -18.69
N LEU A 79 2.03 -13.17 -18.26
CA LEU A 79 3.21 -13.59 -19.02
C LEU A 79 3.34 -15.12 -18.96
N GLU A 80 3.67 -15.74 -20.09
CA GLU A 80 3.85 -17.19 -20.28
C GLU A 80 5.02 -17.44 -21.24
N LEU A 81 5.58 -18.64 -21.16
CA LEU A 81 6.72 -19.11 -21.97
C LEU A 81 6.18 -19.94 -23.14
N HIS A 82 6.63 -19.62 -24.35
CA HIS A 82 6.34 -20.34 -25.58
C HIS A 82 7.63 -20.97 -26.08
N ILE A 83 7.72 -22.30 -26.03
CA ILE A 83 8.92 -23.05 -26.42
C ILE A 83 8.72 -23.62 -27.82
N PRO A 84 9.52 -23.19 -28.81
CA PRO A 84 9.48 -23.75 -30.16
C PRO A 84 9.82 -25.24 -30.17
N GLN A 85 9.17 -26.01 -31.04
CA GLN A 85 9.48 -27.43 -31.21
C GLN A 85 10.85 -27.65 -31.87
N GLU A 86 11.17 -26.79 -32.84
CA GLU A 86 12.43 -26.80 -33.57
C GLU A 86 13.00 -25.39 -33.67
N TYR A 87 14.33 -25.30 -33.81
CA TYR A 87 15.05 -24.06 -33.99
C TYR A 87 15.70 -24.04 -35.37
N ASP A 88 15.51 -22.95 -36.11
CA ASP A 88 16.12 -22.72 -37.42
C ASP A 88 16.85 -21.36 -37.45
N SER A 89 17.40 -20.99 -38.60
CA SER A 89 18.12 -19.72 -38.77
C SER A 89 17.22 -18.48 -38.62
N LYS A 90 15.89 -18.62 -38.77
CA LYS A 90 14.91 -17.54 -38.60
C LYS A 90 14.41 -17.44 -37.16
N LYS A 91 14.33 -18.57 -36.46
CA LYS A 91 13.87 -18.73 -35.07
C LYS A 91 14.96 -19.45 -34.25
N PRO A 92 16.13 -18.82 -34.03
CA PRO A 92 17.22 -19.45 -33.28
C PRO A 92 16.87 -19.57 -31.79
N ALA A 93 17.43 -20.59 -31.10
CA ALA A 93 17.23 -20.76 -29.67
C ALA A 93 17.82 -19.59 -28.86
N ILE A 94 19.02 -19.14 -29.22
CA ILE A 94 19.72 -18.01 -28.61
C ILE A 94 20.08 -17.03 -29.73
N MET A 95 19.88 -15.73 -29.48
CA MET A 95 20.26 -14.72 -30.46
C MET A 95 21.76 -14.49 -30.41
N PHE A 96 22.48 -14.80 -31.49
CA PHE A 96 23.92 -14.58 -31.60
C PHE A 96 24.22 -13.43 -32.55
N SER A 97 25.18 -12.58 -32.20
CA SER A 97 25.66 -11.51 -33.08
C SER A 97 27.14 -11.26 -32.88
N HIS A 98 27.87 -11.06 -33.96
CA HIS A 98 29.30 -10.77 -33.96
C HIS A 98 29.57 -9.43 -34.62
N ASP A 99 30.37 -8.59 -33.95
CA ASP A 99 30.92 -7.34 -34.47
C ASP A 99 32.44 -7.47 -34.53
N ASN A 100 33.01 -7.48 -35.74
CA ASN A 100 34.44 -7.65 -35.96
C ASN A 100 35.11 -6.29 -36.23
N ARG A 101 35.89 -5.80 -35.26
CA ARG A 101 36.49 -4.48 -35.28
C ARG A 101 37.96 -4.56 -35.64
N GLN A 102 38.35 -3.76 -36.63
CA GLN A 102 39.73 -3.66 -37.13
C GLN A 102 40.57 -2.64 -36.32
N GLU A 103 40.37 -2.59 -35.00
CA GLU A 103 41.09 -1.70 -34.08
C GLU A 103 41.49 -2.47 -32.80
N SER A 104 42.54 -2.01 -32.12
CA SER A 104 42.91 -2.52 -30.80
C SER A 104 41.96 -1.99 -29.73
N ILE A 105 41.67 -2.80 -28.72
CA ILE A 105 40.91 -2.39 -27.53
C ILE A 105 41.62 -1.26 -26.77
N ARG A 106 42.92 -1.05 -26.97
CA ARG A 106 43.69 0.01 -26.31
C ARG A 106 43.58 1.35 -27.03
N ASP A 107 43.27 1.34 -28.32
CA ASP A 107 43.25 2.56 -29.14
C ASP A 107 41.87 3.24 -29.13
N ASN A 108 40.81 2.47 -28.92
CA ASN A 108 39.45 2.98 -28.89
C ASN A 108 39.16 3.84 -27.63
N GLU A 109 38.59 5.03 -27.84
CA GLU A 109 38.37 6.03 -26.79
C GLU A 109 37.40 5.60 -25.68
N LEU A 110 36.45 4.71 -25.99
CA LEU A 110 35.52 4.17 -25.01
C LEU A 110 36.17 3.02 -24.23
N THR A 111 36.84 2.09 -24.92
CA THR A 111 37.45 0.91 -24.29
C THR A 111 38.61 1.26 -23.35
N LYS A 112 39.35 2.36 -23.61
CA LYS A 112 40.39 2.87 -22.68
C LYS A 112 39.89 3.11 -21.26
N ARG A 113 38.60 3.46 -21.12
CA ARG A 113 37.94 3.78 -19.84
C ARG A 113 37.37 2.55 -19.13
N LEU A 114 37.39 1.38 -19.78
CA LEU A 114 37.01 0.13 -19.13
C LEU A 114 38.01 -0.22 -18.03
N PRO A 115 37.60 -0.98 -16.99
CA PRO A 115 38.52 -1.50 -16.00
C PRO A 115 39.68 -2.25 -16.65
N GLN A 116 40.90 -1.84 -16.32
CA GLN A 116 42.14 -2.44 -16.83
C GLN A 116 42.71 -3.43 -15.81
N HIS A 117 43.42 -4.45 -16.27
CA HIS A 117 44.01 -5.49 -15.41
C HIS A 117 45.13 -4.99 -14.47
N ALA A 118 45.52 -3.71 -14.51
CA ALA A 118 46.58 -3.15 -13.68
C ALA A 118 46.43 -3.56 -12.19
N LYS A 119 47.55 -3.96 -11.57
CA LYS A 119 47.63 -4.25 -10.13
C LYS A 119 47.48 -2.93 -9.37
N VAL A 120 46.27 -2.65 -8.90
CA VAL A 120 46.01 -1.50 -8.02
C VAL A 120 45.95 -2.01 -6.59
N SER A 121 46.63 -1.34 -5.66
CA SER A 121 46.63 -1.68 -4.22
C SER A 121 45.42 -1.12 -3.47
N HIS A 122 44.68 -0.19 -4.07
CA HIS A 122 43.58 0.54 -3.44
C HIS A 122 42.33 0.58 -4.34
N PRO A 123 41.12 0.77 -3.75
CA PRO A 123 39.89 0.89 -4.52
C PRO A 123 39.97 1.99 -5.58
N THR A 124 39.55 1.68 -6.81
CA THR A 124 39.64 2.60 -7.96
C THR A 124 38.27 2.85 -8.56
N ILE A 125 38.01 4.10 -8.96
CA ILE A 125 36.73 4.54 -9.53
C ILE A 125 36.85 4.62 -11.06
N TYR A 126 35.90 4.01 -11.76
CA TYR A 126 35.76 4.00 -13.21
C TYR A 126 34.47 4.70 -13.64
N ASP A 127 34.35 4.94 -14.95
CA ASP A 127 33.20 5.61 -15.57
C ASP A 127 31.92 4.75 -15.48
N ASP A 128 30.79 5.35 -15.83
CA ASP A 128 29.48 4.72 -15.83
C ASP A 128 29.39 3.61 -16.89
N ASN A 129 28.98 2.40 -16.49
CA ASN A 129 28.84 1.26 -17.40
C ASN A 129 27.91 1.54 -18.59
N ARG A 130 26.92 2.45 -18.41
CA ARG A 130 25.97 2.83 -19.46
C ARG A 130 26.64 3.50 -20.65
N ASN A 131 27.80 4.14 -20.46
CA ASN A 131 28.55 4.79 -21.53
C ASN A 131 29.13 3.79 -22.55
N PHE A 132 29.24 2.51 -22.18
CA PHE A 132 29.78 1.46 -23.04
C PHE A 132 28.68 0.65 -23.77
N THR A 133 27.40 1.00 -23.60
CA THR A 133 26.28 0.20 -24.14
C THR A 133 26.35 0.02 -25.67
N SER A 134 26.74 1.07 -26.40
CA SER A 134 26.90 1.03 -27.87
C SER A 134 28.07 0.16 -28.33
N LEU A 135 29.01 -0.12 -27.44
CA LEU A 135 30.17 -0.97 -27.68
C LEU A 135 29.85 -2.44 -27.41
N VAL A 136 29.18 -2.70 -26.29
CA VAL A 136 29.08 -4.05 -25.72
C VAL A 136 27.75 -4.74 -26.03
N THR A 137 26.76 -4.06 -26.62
CA THR A 137 25.44 -4.66 -26.89
C THR A 137 25.05 -4.56 -28.36
N ARG A 138 24.31 -5.57 -28.83
CA ARG A 138 23.79 -5.63 -30.20
C ARG A 138 22.81 -4.47 -30.49
N PRO A 139 22.87 -3.83 -31.68
CA PRO A 139 21.85 -2.88 -32.12
C PRO A 139 20.44 -3.50 -32.14
N GLY A 140 19.46 -2.78 -31.60
CA GLY A 140 18.06 -3.22 -31.61
C GLY A 140 17.70 -4.30 -30.59
N ARG A 141 18.58 -4.59 -29.63
CA ARG A 141 18.23 -5.50 -28.52
C ARG A 141 16.99 -5.01 -27.76
N PRO A 142 16.14 -5.92 -27.26
CA PRO A 142 15.09 -5.53 -26.35
C PRO A 142 15.67 -4.94 -25.05
N THR A 143 15.09 -3.84 -24.60
CA THR A 143 15.41 -3.18 -23.32
C THR A 143 14.25 -3.19 -22.34
N LYS A 144 13.05 -3.53 -22.83
CA LYS A 144 11.80 -3.53 -22.07
C LYS A 144 11.00 -4.79 -22.31
N LEU A 145 10.28 -5.24 -21.28
CA LEU A 145 9.39 -6.40 -21.37
C LEU A 145 8.45 -6.37 -22.57
N LYS A 146 7.94 -5.19 -22.92
CA LYS A 146 7.04 -5.01 -24.06
C LYS A 146 7.67 -5.51 -25.37
N GLU A 147 8.94 -5.17 -25.61
CA GLU A 147 9.68 -5.62 -26.79
C GLU A 147 9.84 -7.14 -26.79
N TRP A 148 10.26 -7.75 -25.67
CA TRP A 148 10.33 -9.21 -25.56
C TRP A 148 8.97 -9.90 -25.79
N THR A 149 7.86 -9.28 -25.38
CA THR A 149 6.52 -9.89 -25.53
C THR A 149 5.92 -9.74 -26.92
N GLU A 150 6.27 -8.67 -27.64
CA GLU A 150 5.69 -8.33 -28.94
C GLU A 150 6.57 -8.79 -30.12
N THR A 151 7.86 -8.99 -29.89
CA THR A 151 8.80 -9.54 -30.88
C THR A 151 9.04 -11.02 -30.64
N ASP A 152 9.53 -11.76 -31.63
CA ASP A 152 9.90 -13.17 -31.48
C ASP A 152 11.35 -13.35 -31.00
N HIS A 153 11.81 -12.48 -30.11
CA HIS A 153 13.18 -12.53 -29.57
C HIS A 153 13.35 -13.63 -28.51
N PRO A 154 14.44 -14.42 -28.57
CA PRO A 154 14.77 -15.38 -27.53
C PRO A 154 14.99 -14.70 -26.17
N GLY A 155 14.82 -15.47 -25.09
CA GLY A 155 15.05 -14.98 -23.73
C GLY A 155 16.49 -14.56 -23.44
N LEU A 156 17.45 -15.10 -24.18
CA LEU A 156 18.89 -14.83 -24.08
C LEU A 156 19.48 -14.40 -25.42
N SER A 157 20.33 -13.37 -25.38
CA SER A 157 21.13 -12.89 -26.50
C SER A 157 22.60 -12.85 -26.11
N ILE A 158 23.48 -13.25 -27.04
CA ILE A 158 24.92 -13.19 -26.91
C ILE A 158 25.47 -12.29 -28.02
N HIS A 159 26.26 -11.30 -27.62
CA HIS A 159 26.95 -10.41 -28.52
C HIS A 159 28.45 -10.51 -28.31
N VAL A 160 29.18 -10.82 -29.37
CA VAL A 160 30.64 -10.87 -29.38
C VAL A 160 31.16 -9.66 -30.14
N ALA A 161 32.00 -8.86 -29.51
CA ALA A 161 32.75 -7.80 -30.17
C ALA A 161 34.23 -8.17 -30.15
N SER A 162 34.79 -8.51 -31.32
CA SER A 162 36.20 -8.88 -31.48
C SER A 162 37.01 -7.65 -31.87
N PHE A 163 38.09 -7.40 -31.13
CA PHE A 163 39.14 -6.45 -31.45
C PHE A 163 40.37 -7.20 -31.98
N THR A 164 41.39 -6.49 -32.45
CA THR A 164 42.63 -7.13 -32.91
C THR A 164 43.41 -7.83 -31.80
N ASP A 165 43.18 -7.46 -30.53
CA ASP A 165 43.94 -7.91 -29.37
C ASP A 165 43.06 -8.35 -28.17
N ALA A 166 41.73 -8.36 -28.30
CA ALA A 166 40.81 -8.71 -27.21
C ALA A 166 39.41 -9.07 -27.71
N THR A 167 38.61 -9.71 -26.86
CA THR A 167 37.20 -10.03 -27.14
C THR A 167 36.30 -9.60 -25.99
N LEU A 168 35.19 -8.94 -26.32
CA LEU A 168 34.11 -8.68 -25.38
C LEU A 168 32.94 -9.62 -25.68
N VAL A 169 32.51 -10.38 -24.68
CA VAL A 169 31.36 -11.29 -24.78
C VAL A 169 30.27 -10.81 -23.84
N THR A 170 29.14 -10.37 -24.38
CA THR A 170 28.03 -9.82 -23.59
C THR A 170 26.82 -10.74 -23.66
N LEU A 171 26.33 -11.12 -22.48
CA LEU A 171 25.06 -11.81 -22.30
C LEU A 171 23.98 -10.76 -21.99
N SER A 172 22.90 -10.74 -22.75
CA SER A 172 21.74 -9.86 -22.53
C SER A 172 20.48 -10.69 -22.33
N TRP A 173 19.78 -10.51 -21.21
CA TRP A 173 18.56 -11.24 -20.88
C TRP A 173 17.55 -10.38 -20.11
N SER A 174 16.28 -10.77 -20.15
CA SER A 174 15.30 -10.27 -19.17
C SER A 174 15.50 -11.02 -17.86
N HIS A 175 15.47 -10.33 -16.72
CA HIS A 175 15.69 -10.96 -15.40
C HIS A 175 14.67 -12.07 -15.07
N VAL A 176 13.58 -12.18 -15.84
CA VAL A 176 12.66 -13.33 -15.81
C VAL A 176 13.37 -14.66 -16.14
N PHE A 177 14.45 -14.64 -16.92
CA PHE A 177 15.14 -15.83 -17.42
C PHE A 177 15.94 -16.57 -16.34
N PHE A 178 16.88 -15.89 -15.67
CA PHE A 178 17.61 -16.44 -14.53
C PHE A 178 18.13 -15.35 -13.60
N ASP A 179 18.43 -15.75 -12.37
CA ASP A 179 19.24 -14.99 -11.42
C ASP A 179 20.75 -15.28 -11.58
N ALA A 180 21.57 -14.81 -10.64
CA ALA A 180 23.02 -14.96 -10.69
C ALA A 180 23.50 -16.42 -10.67
N LEU A 181 22.83 -17.33 -9.95
CA LEU A 181 23.21 -18.75 -9.89
C LEU A 181 22.64 -19.55 -11.06
N GLY A 182 21.47 -19.19 -11.56
CA GLY A 182 21.00 -19.72 -12.83
C GLY A 182 21.94 -19.34 -13.98
N ARG A 183 22.47 -18.10 -13.99
CA ARG A 183 23.55 -17.69 -14.92
C ARG A 183 24.81 -18.53 -14.74
N GLN A 184 25.25 -18.77 -13.50
CA GLN A 184 26.42 -19.60 -13.24
C GLN A 184 26.22 -21.02 -13.79
N SER A 185 25.05 -21.62 -13.56
CA SER A 185 24.71 -22.95 -14.06
C SER A 185 24.70 -23.00 -15.59
N PHE A 186 24.14 -21.97 -16.23
CA PHE A 186 24.21 -21.81 -17.70
C PHE A 186 25.65 -21.69 -18.21
N LEU A 187 26.48 -20.86 -17.58
CA LEU A 187 27.88 -20.70 -17.98
C LEU A 187 28.68 -21.99 -17.79
N GLN A 188 28.45 -22.73 -16.70
CA GLN A 188 29.09 -24.03 -16.47
C GLN A 188 28.69 -25.05 -17.55
N ALA A 189 27.41 -25.14 -17.89
CA ALA A 189 26.93 -26.00 -18.96
C ALA A 189 27.53 -25.62 -20.32
N TRP A 190 27.57 -24.31 -20.64
CA TRP A 190 28.15 -23.84 -21.88
C TRP A 190 29.67 -24.09 -21.96
N LEU A 191 30.40 -23.89 -20.85
CA LEU A 191 31.82 -24.19 -20.76
C LEU A 191 32.11 -25.68 -20.94
N ALA A 192 31.30 -26.57 -20.35
CA ALA A 192 31.44 -28.01 -20.54
C ALA A 192 31.35 -28.40 -22.02
N VAL A 193 30.38 -27.85 -22.76
CA VAL A 193 30.25 -28.07 -24.22
C VAL A 193 31.42 -27.45 -25.00
N LEU A 194 31.89 -26.26 -24.62
CA LEU A 194 33.06 -25.63 -25.24
C LEU A 194 34.35 -26.45 -25.09
N ASP A 195 34.48 -27.15 -23.96
CA ASP A 195 35.56 -28.08 -23.66
C ASP A 195 35.36 -29.47 -24.30
N GLY A 196 34.21 -29.71 -24.95
CA GLY A 196 33.86 -31.00 -25.54
C GLY A 196 33.40 -32.07 -24.54
N ARG A 197 33.02 -31.66 -23.32
CA ARG A 197 32.58 -32.51 -22.21
C ARG A 197 31.06 -32.52 -22.09
N ASP A 198 30.39 -32.99 -23.14
CA ASP A 198 28.93 -33.01 -23.25
C ASP A 198 28.26 -33.85 -22.14
N ASP A 199 28.96 -34.85 -21.60
CA ASP A 199 28.53 -35.75 -20.53
C ASP A 199 28.54 -35.09 -19.14
N GLU A 200 29.33 -34.02 -18.97
CA GLU A 200 29.38 -33.23 -17.73
C GLU A 200 28.35 -32.09 -17.71
N VAL A 201 27.55 -31.94 -18.77
CA VAL A 201 26.50 -30.91 -18.82
C VAL A 201 25.44 -31.22 -17.76
N PRO A 202 25.19 -30.29 -16.81
CA PRO A 202 24.23 -30.52 -15.74
C PRO A 202 22.81 -30.68 -16.29
N GLU A 203 22.03 -31.58 -15.68
CA GLU A 203 20.68 -31.89 -16.14
C GLU A 203 19.75 -30.68 -15.94
N PHE A 204 19.11 -30.20 -17.01
CA PHE A 204 18.21 -29.05 -16.94
C PHE A 204 16.89 -29.43 -16.24
N THR A 205 16.51 -28.71 -15.18
CA THR A 205 15.21 -28.86 -14.51
C THR A 205 14.10 -28.30 -15.42
N PRO A 206 13.15 -29.12 -15.92
CA PRO A 206 12.11 -28.67 -16.85
C PRO A 206 11.26 -27.51 -16.30
N TYR A 207 10.69 -26.66 -17.16
CA TYR A 207 9.79 -25.58 -16.72
C TYR A 207 8.43 -26.08 -16.22
N GLU A 208 8.07 -27.32 -16.52
CA GLU A 208 6.91 -28.05 -16.00
C GLU A 208 6.97 -28.23 -14.48
N GLU A 209 8.18 -28.35 -13.95
CA GLU A 209 8.45 -28.59 -12.55
C GLU A 209 8.92 -27.30 -11.89
N ASP A 210 8.12 -26.80 -10.94
CA ASP A 210 8.51 -25.68 -10.09
C ASP A 210 8.54 -26.12 -8.62
N PRO A 211 9.71 -26.58 -8.14
CA PRO A 211 9.88 -27.00 -6.75
C PRO A 211 9.57 -25.88 -5.73
N ILE A 212 9.71 -24.61 -6.13
CA ILE A 212 9.52 -23.46 -5.25
C ILE A 212 8.03 -23.22 -4.93
N VAL A 213 7.11 -23.58 -5.85
CA VAL A 213 5.66 -23.45 -5.63
C VAL A 213 5.21 -24.19 -4.37
N SER A 214 5.71 -25.41 -4.18
CA SER A 214 5.33 -26.27 -3.04
C SER A 214 5.64 -25.63 -1.68
N ILE A 215 6.67 -24.77 -1.63
CA ILE A 215 7.15 -24.10 -0.43
C ILE A 215 6.47 -22.74 -0.26
N ALA A 216 6.07 -22.10 -1.35
CA ALA A 216 5.40 -20.79 -1.31
C ALA A 216 3.97 -20.86 -0.76
N GLU A 217 3.33 -22.03 -0.80
CA GLU A 217 1.96 -22.27 -0.34
C GLU A 217 1.89 -22.48 1.19
N GLY A 218 0.88 -21.88 1.85
CA GLY A 218 0.56 -22.16 3.27
C GLY A 218 0.90 -21.08 4.29
N GLY A 219 1.63 -20.03 3.91
CA GLY A 219 2.04 -18.97 4.83
C GLY A 219 0.95 -18.03 5.32
N ARG A 220 1.10 -17.53 6.55
CA ARG A 220 0.30 -16.43 7.09
C ARG A 220 1.12 -15.14 7.05
N PRO A 221 0.66 -14.07 6.37
CA PRO A 221 1.45 -12.84 6.19
C PRO A 221 1.90 -12.17 7.49
N TRP A 222 1.07 -12.27 8.54
CA TRP A 222 1.32 -11.64 9.85
C TRP A 222 2.38 -12.34 10.69
N GLU A 223 2.84 -13.53 10.28
CA GLU A 223 3.94 -14.25 10.93
C GLU A 223 5.32 -13.73 10.48
N HIS A 224 5.37 -12.89 9.44
CA HIS A 224 6.60 -12.27 9.01
C HIS A 224 7.08 -11.23 10.03
N ILE A 225 8.35 -11.30 10.43
CA ILE A 225 9.00 -10.41 11.41
C ILE A 225 8.83 -8.91 11.08
N HIS A 226 8.73 -8.57 9.80
CA HIS A 226 8.56 -7.18 9.34
C HIS A 226 7.12 -6.80 9.02
N TYR A 227 6.13 -7.64 9.32
CA TYR A 227 4.72 -7.35 9.00
C TYR A 227 4.22 -6.05 9.66
N GLY A 228 4.64 -5.78 10.90
CA GLY A 228 4.32 -4.52 11.60
C GLY A 228 4.96 -3.27 10.98
N HIS A 229 6.02 -3.45 10.20
CA HIS A 229 6.74 -2.37 9.50
C HIS A 229 6.24 -2.19 8.05
N VAL A 230 5.17 -2.88 7.67
CA VAL A 230 4.56 -2.76 6.34
C VAL A 230 3.94 -1.36 6.20
N LEU A 231 4.55 -0.52 5.36
CA LEU A 231 4.03 0.81 5.02
C LEU A 231 2.64 0.69 4.39
N THR A 232 1.61 1.16 5.11
CA THR A 232 0.21 1.17 4.67
C THR A 232 -0.45 2.52 4.94
N GLY A 233 -1.56 2.78 4.26
CA GLY A 233 -2.38 3.98 4.47
C GLY A 233 -1.60 5.28 4.27
N ILE A 234 -1.68 6.19 5.25
CA ILE A 234 -1.08 7.53 5.18
C ILE A 234 0.45 7.50 5.19
N TRP A 235 1.06 6.54 5.87
CA TRP A 235 2.52 6.40 5.93
C TRP A 235 3.11 6.03 4.57
N TYR A 236 2.37 5.24 3.79
CA TYR A 236 2.74 4.96 2.40
C TYR A 236 2.65 6.22 1.52
N VAL A 237 1.61 7.03 1.67
CA VAL A 237 1.47 8.30 0.93
C VAL A 237 2.58 9.27 1.28
N LEU A 238 2.90 9.41 2.58
CA LEU A 238 4.01 10.23 3.05
C LEU A 238 5.36 9.74 2.52
N PHE A 239 5.59 8.42 2.54
CA PHE A 239 6.78 7.84 1.92
C PHE A 239 6.88 8.19 0.44
N VAL A 240 5.78 8.07 -0.32
CA VAL A 240 5.75 8.43 -1.75
C VAL A 240 6.03 9.92 -1.96
N ILE A 241 5.48 10.81 -1.13
CA ILE A 241 5.74 12.26 -1.20
C ILE A 241 7.21 12.56 -0.90
N CYS A 242 7.76 11.98 0.17
CA CYS A 242 9.18 12.13 0.52
C CYS A 242 10.09 11.57 -0.56
N PHE A 243 9.73 10.43 -1.15
CA PHE A 243 10.46 9.81 -2.25
C PHE A 243 10.44 10.68 -3.51
N ILE A 244 9.29 11.25 -3.88
CA ILE A 244 9.17 12.20 -5.00
C ILE A 244 9.98 13.46 -4.71
N TYR A 245 9.94 13.97 -3.48
CA TYR A 245 10.76 15.11 -3.07
C TYR A 245 12.25 14.81 -3.23
N GLU A 246 12.74 13.68 -2.75
CA GLU A 246 14.14 13.27 -2.91
C GLU A 246 14.52 13.11 -4.39
N MET A 247 13.67 12.50 -5.22
CA MET A 247 13.91 12.41 -6.67
C MET A 247 13.97 13.79 -7.36
N VAL A 248 13.16 14.75 -6.89
CA VAL A 248 13.14 16.12 -7.45
C VAL A 248 14.32 16.96 -6.93
N VAL A 249 14.81 16.72 -5.72
CA VAL A 249 15.94 17.44 -5.14
C VAL A 249 17.27 16.89 -5.65
N TYR A 250 17.42 15.57 -5.69
CA TYR A 250 18.65 14.88 -6.10
C TYR A 250 18.57 14.43 -7.57
N LYS A 251 18.42 15.39 -8.50
CA LYS A 251 18.14 15.14 -9.93
C LYS A 251 19.26 14.46 -10.73
N LYS A 252 20.49 14.36 -10.19
CA LYS A 252 21.67 13.88 -10.92
C LYS A 252 22.14 12.56 -10.33
N GLU A 253 21.70 11.45 -10.94
CA GLU A 253 22.30 10.13 -10.70
C GLU A 253 23.52 9.97 -11.61
N ALA A 254 24.71 9.96 -11.03
CA ALA A 254 25.94 9.59 -11.72
C ALA A 254 26.29 8.15 -11.36
N GLY A 255 26.28 7.24 -12.33
CA GLY A 255 26.78 5.89 -12.13
C GLY A 255 28.30 5.91 -12.12
N ARG A 256 28.89 5.15 -11.19
CA ARG A 256 30.33 4.93 -11.10
C ARG A 256 30.56 3.47 -10.75
N THR A 257 31.57 2.88 -11.38
CA THR A 257 32.00 1.53 -11.04
C THR A 257 33.20 1.63 -10.11
N ILE A 258 33.15 0.94 -8.96
CA ILE A 258 34.27 0.91 -8.03
C ILE A 258 34.87 -0.49 -8.08
N ARG A 259 36.15 -0.58 -8.41
CA ARG A 259 36.92 -1.82 -8.39
C ARG A 259 37.61 -1.93 -7.04
N PHE A 260 37.36 -3.02 -6.32
CA PHE A 260 38.05 -3.35 -5.08
C PHE A 260 39.10 -4.44 -5.37
N PRO A 261 40.39 -4.20 -5.09
CA PRO A 261 41.41 -5.24 -5.17
C PRO A 261 41.12 -6.36 -4.16
N GLY A 262 41.32 -7.63 -4.55
CA GLY A 262 41.05 -8.78 -3.68
C GLY A 262 41.78 -8.69 -2.33
N SER A 263 43.08 -8.39 -2.37
CA SER A 263 43.91 -8.22 -1.16
C SER A 263 43.40 -7.16 -0.21
N TRP A 264 42.81 -6.08 -0.74
CA TRP A 264 42.23 -5.01 0.07
C TRP A 264 40.94 -5.48 0.77
N VAL A 265 40.11 -6.26 0.07
CA VAL A 265 38.90 -6.85 0.67
C VAL A 265 39.28 -7.90 1.73
N ASP A 266 40.32 -8.69 1.47
CA ASP A 266 40.86 -9.65 2.46
C ASP A 266 41.35 -8.93 3.72
N GLU A 267 42.11 -7.84 3.57
CA GLU A 267 42.56 -7.02 4.69
C GLU A 267 41.39 -6.40 5.47
N LEU A 268 40.38 -5.87 4.76
CA LEU A 268 39.18 -5.33 5.39
C LEU A 268 38.42 -6.41 6.18
N ARG A 269 38.32 -7.63 5.62
CA ARG A 269 37.69 -8.77 6.29
C ARG A 269 38.49 -9.22 7.52
N ASN A 270 39.81 -9.31 7.41
CA ASN A 270 40.66 -9.71 8.54
C ASN A 270 40.53 -8.71 9.70
N ARG A 271 40.57 -7.39 9.42
CA ARG A 271 40.33 -6.37 10.43
C ARG A 271 38.94 -6.49 11.07
N ALA A 272 37.90 -6.74 10.27
CA ALA A 272 36.55 -6.95 10.78
C ALA A 272 36.47 -8.18 11.71
N MET A 273 37.16 -9.27 11.39
CA MET A 273 37.25 -10.46 12.25
C MET A 273 37.99 -10.18 13.55
N ASP A 274 39.08 -9.41 13.51
CA ASP A 274 39.86 -9.05 14.69
C ASP A 274 39.07 -8.12 15.62
N GLU A 275 38.34 -7.14 15.09
CA GLU A 275 37.41 -6.29 15.85
C GLU A 275 36.35 -7.11 16.62
N LEU A 276 35.83 -8.18 15.99
CA LEU A 276 34.83 -9.06 16.62
C LEU A 276 35.43 -9.90 17.75
N ARG A 277 36.69 -10.36 17.57
CA ARG A 277 37.43 -11.09 18.60
C ARG A 277 37.72 -10.22 19.82
N GLU A 278 38.14 -8.97 19.62
CA GLU A 278 38.39 -8.01 20.70
C GLU A 278 37.15 -7.71 21.55
N LYS A 279 35.95 -7.78 20.96
CA LYS A 279 34.67 -7.55 21.66
C LYS A 279 34.07 -8.80 22.33
N GLY A 280 34.78 -9.92 22.32
CA GLY A 280 34.38 -11.14 23.03
C GLY A 280 33.34 -11.99 22.31
N VAL A 281 33.19 -11.86 20.98
CA VAL A 281 32.41 -12.82 20.19
C VAL A 281 33.19 -14.13 20.09
N ALA A 282 32.58 -15.25 20.48
CA ALA A 282 33.24 -16.56 20.46
C ALA A 282 33.78 -16.87 19.05
N GLU A 283 35.00 -17.43 18.96
CA GLU A 283 35.71 -17.62 17.68
C GLU A 283 34.92 -18.47 16.66
N LYS A 284 34.13 -19.43 17.15
CA LYS A 284 33.20 -20.24 16.36
C LYS A 284 32.07 -19.45 15.70
N ASP A 285 31.67 -18.32 16.29
CA ASP A 285 30.53 -17.49 15.86
C ASP A 285 30.99 -16.23 15.13
N ALA A 286 32.25 -15.80 15.28
CA ALA A 286 32.80 -14.54 14.76
C ALA A 286 33.02 -14.47 13.24
N PHE A 287 32.51 -15.41 12.44
CA PHE A 287 32.75 -15.43 10.99
C PHE A 287 31.95 -14.36 10.24
N VAL A 288 32.63 -13.57 9.40
CA VAL A 288 32.03 -12.67 8.39
C VAL A 288 32.58 -12.97 6.99
N SER A 289 31.74 -12.87 5.95
CA SER A 289 32.13 -13.06 4.56
C SER A 289 32.65 -11.77 3.92
N HIS A 290 33.34 -11.88 2.78
CA HIS A 290 33.74 -10.71 1.97
C HIS A 290 32.54 -9.83 1.59
N GLY A 291 31.39 -10.44 1.29
CA GLY A 291 30.15 -9.72 0.97
C GLY A 291 29.59 -8.95 2.18
N ASP A 292 29.62 -9.55 3.37
CA ASP A 292 29.14 -8.91 4.60
C ASP A 292 29.95 -7.65 4.93
N VAL A 293 31.28 -7.77 4.79
CA VAL A 293 32.22 -6.69 5.11
C VAL A 293 32.17 -5.58 4.05
N LEU A 294 32.02 -5.92 2.76
CA LEU A 294 31.79 -4.93 1.70
C LEU A 294 30.47 -4.19 1.88
N LEU A 295 29.40 -4.88 2.26
CA LEU A 295 28.10 -4.26 2.55
C LEU A 295 28.22 -3.29 3.73
N ALA A 296 28.86 -3.71 4.83
CA ALA A 296 29.07 -2.87 6.00
C ALA A 296 29.90 -1.63 5.67
N PHE A 297 31.00 -1.80 4.93
CA PHE A 297 31.83 -0.72 4.43
C PHE A 297 31.02 0.25 3.56
N TRP A 298 30.22 -0.27 2.62
CA TRP A 298 29.41 0.55 1.73
C TRP A 298 28.35 1.36 2.48
N CYS A 299 27.65 0.73 3.43
CA CYS A 299 26.69 1.41 4.30
C CYS A 299 27.35 2.56 5.04
N LYS A 300 28.46 2.31 5.76
CA LYS A 300 29.14 3.36 6.54
C LYS A 300 29.70 4.47 5.65
N THR A 301 30.29 4.13 4.51
CA THR A 301 30.85 5.10 3.56
C THR A 301 29.76 5.99 2.99
N THR A 302 28.61 5.42 2.62
CA THR A 302 27.46 6.18 2.10
C THR A 302 26.90 7.14 3.15
N LEU A 303 26.77 6.68 4.41
CA LEU A 303 26.31 7.53 5.51
C LEU A 303 27.26 8.69 5.82
N ALA A 304 28.57 8.43 5.75
CA ALA A 304 29.59 9.47 5.93
C ALA A 304 29.54 10.48 4.77
N ALA A 305 29.47 10.01 3.52
CA ALA A 305 29.47 10.86 2.33
C ALA A 305 28.21 11.74 2.20
N GLN A 306 27.05 11.24 2.64
CA GLN A 306 25.78 11.97 2.53
C GLN A 306 25.49 12.89 3.73
N HIS A 307 26.32 12.89 4.78
CA HIS A 307 26.11 13.64 6.01
C HIS A 307 24.69 13.47 6.59
N ILE A 308 24.19 12.23 6.60
CA ILE A 308 22.82 11.96 7.05
C ILE A 308 22.70 12.24 8.54
N ARG A 309 21.62 12.92 8.94
CA ARG A 309 21.35 13.22 10.36
C ARG A 309 21.28 11.92 11.18
N SER A 310 21.86 11.95 12.37
CA SER A 310 21.76 10.88 13.37
C SER A 310 20.30 10.64 13.77
N GLY A 311 19.91 9.38 13.98
CA GLY A 311 18.55 8.95 14.33
C GLY A 311 17.58 8.80 13.15
N ARG A 312 18.05 8.83 11.90
CA ARG A 312 17.20 8.57 10.73
C ARG A 312 17.05 7.05 10.52
N PRO A 313 15.82 6.52 10.35
CA PRO A 313 15.62 5.11 10.05
C PRO A 313 16.26 4.72 8.72
N LEU A 314 16.86 3.54 8.70
CA LEU A 314 17.53 2.95 7.55
C LEU A 314 16.95 1.58 7.25
N HIS A 315 16.81 1.32 5.95
CA HIS A 315 16.35 0.06 5.42
C HIS A 315 17.44 -0.47 4.48
N ILE A 316 18.08 -1.56 4.90
CA ILE A 316 19.11 -2.23 4.12
C ILE A 316 18.50 -3.52 3.56
N ILE A 317 18.63 -3.70 2.25
CA ILE A 317 18.06 -4.83 1.51
C ILE A 317 19.23 -5.59 0.89
N ASN A 318 19.32 -6.89 1.18
CA ASN A 318 20.27 -7.79 0.53
C ASN A 318 19.54 -8.91 -0.21
N ALA A 319 20.04 -9.31 -1.37
CA ALA A 319 19.50 -10.43 -2.12
C ALA A 319 20.11 -11.74 -1.61
N MET A 320 19.26 -12.67 -1.19
CA MET A 320 19.66 -13.99 -0.68
C MET A 320 19.17 -15.07 -1.61
N ASN A 321 20.07 -15.98 -1.95
CA ASN A 321 19.73 -17.18 -2.69
C ASN A 321 18.95 -18.15 -1.78
N VAL A 322 17.89 -18.77 -2.31
CA VAL A 322 17.14 -19.81 -1.59
C VAL A 322 17.58 -21.23 -1.94
N ARG A 323 18.39 -21.42 -2.99
CA ARG A 323 18.98 -22.72 -3.32
C ARG A 323 19.90 -23.14 -2.16
N GLY A 324 19.63 -24.27 -1.51
CA GLY A 324 20.40 -24.75 -0.36
C GLY A 324 20.20 -23.97 0.95
N ALA A 325 19.23 -23.05 1.03
CA ALA A 325 18.98 -22.25 2.23
C ALA A 325 18.19 -22.98 3.34
N SER A 326 17.57 -24.12 3.02
CA SER A 326 16.94 -25.00 4.02
C SER A 326 16.92 -26.45 3.51
N GLU A 327 16.95 -27.43 4.41
CA GLU A 327 16.73 -28.86 4.12
C GLU A 327 15.40 -29.15 3.38
N HIS A 328 14.52 -28.16 3.26
CA HIS A 328 13.16 -28.27 2.73
C HIS A 328 12.99 -27.67 1.33
N VAL A 329 14.06 -27.19 0.68
CA VAL A 329 14.05 -26.79 -0.75
C VAL A 329 14.67 -27.92 -1.56
N PRO A 330 13.87 -28.79 -2.22
CA PRO A 330 14.37 -29.96 -2.93
C PRO A 330 14.83 -29.56 -4.33
N LEU A 331 15.88 -28.74 -4.42
CA LEU A 331 16.59 -28.54 -5.69
C LEU A 331 17.74 -29.54 -5.71
N PRO A 332 17.73 -30.53 -6.63
CA PRO A 332 18.80 -31.52 -6.71
C PRO A 332 20.15 -30.84 -6.96
N ASP A 333 21.17 -31.16 -6.16
CA ASP A 333 22.52 -30.57 -6.24
C ASP A 333 23.18 -30.70 -7.62
N LYS A 334 22.72 -31.65 -8.44
CA LYS A 334 23.25 -31.94 -9.78
C LYS A 334 22.43 -31.34 -10.93
N SER A 335 21.28 -30.76 -10.66
CA SER A 335 20.38 -30.22 -11.70
C SER A 335 20.57 -28.71 -11.88
N ALA A 336 20.58 -28.26 -13.14
CA ALA A 336 20.60 -26.86 -13.51
C ALA A 336 19.19 -26.26 -13.43
N TYR A 337 18.90 -25.58 -12.32
CA TYR A 337 17.69 -24.77 -12.17
C TYR A 337 17.86 -23.38 -12.82
N ILE A 338 17.30 -23.23 -14.03
CA ILE A 338 17.28 -21.96 -14.77
C ILE A 338 16.02 -21.15 -14.44
N GLY A 339 16.15 -20.16 -13.56
CA GLY A 339 15.06 -19.30 -13.11
C GLY A 339 15.50 -18.44 -11.92
N ASN A 340 14.60 -17.64 -11.36
CA ASN A 340 14.84 -16.88 -10.13
C ASN A 340 14.54 -17.74 -8.91
N ALA A 341 15.50 -17.81 -7.99
CA ALA A 341 15.33 -18.38 -6.65
C ALA A 341 16.03 -17.46 -5.63
N VAL A 342 15.52 -16.23 -5.51
CA VAL A 342 16.09 -15.17 -4.68
C VAL A 342 15.01 -14.55 -3.80
N LEU A 343 15.32 -14.37 -2.51
CA LEU A 343 14.54 -13.56 -1.58
C LEU A 343 15.32 -12.31 -1.17
N SER A 344 14.62 -11.30 -0.65
CA SER A 344 15.25 -10.13 -0.05
C SER A 344 15.32 -10.29 1.47
N ALA A 345 16.53 -10.29 2.02
CA ALA A 345 16.75 -10.09 3.44
C ALA A 345 16.70 -8.60 3.76
N THR A 346 15.80 -8.24 4.66
CA THR A 346 15.57 -6.87 5.09
C THR A 346 16.08 -6.67 6.51
N SER A 347 16.94 -5.67 6.67
CA SER A 347 17.43 -5.18 7.96
C SER A 347 16.95 -3.76 8.18
N LEU A 348 16.27 -3.54 9.30
CA LEU A 348 15.87 -2.21 9.79
C LEU A 348 16.81 -1.81 10.93
N THR A 349 17.36 -0.61 10.85
CA THR A 349 18.27 -0.01 11.84
C THR A 349 18.15 1.52 11.75
N ASP A 350 18.88 2.28 12.55
CA ASP A 350 18.95 3.73 12.44
C ASP A 350 20.39 4.22 12.25
N THR A 351 20.54 5.45 11.75
CA THR A 351 21.87 6.04 11.53
C THR A 351 22.66 6.20 12.82
N ALA A 352 22.01 6.38 13.99
CA ALA A 352 22.72 6.57 15.26
C ALA A 352 23.40 5.28 15.72
N GLU A 353 22.76 4.14 15.50
CA GLU A 353 23.31 2.80 15.75
C GLU A 353 24.50 2.53 14.82
N LEU A 354 24.35 2.72 13.51
CA LEU A 354 25.42 2.47 12.55
C LEU A 354 26.64 3.40 12.69
N TYR A 355 26.47 4.63 13.16
CA TYR A 355 27.61 5.52 13.44
C TYR A 355 28.46 5.03 14.62
N LYS A 356 27.86 4.29 15.58
CA LYS A 356 28.56 3.78 16.77
C LYS A 356 29.30 2.48 16.52
N LEU A 357 28.73 1.60 15.70
CA LEU A 357 29.26 0.26 15.45
C LEU A 357 30.47 0.29 14.52
N SER A 358 31.44 -0.60 14.72
CA SER A 358 32.58 -0.81 13.82
C SER A 358 32.16 -1.46 12.49
N VAL A 359 33.09 -1.60 11.52
CA VAL A 359 32.76 -2.29 10.25
C VAL A 359 32.46 -3.77 10.52
N GLY A 360 33.24 -4.42 11.39
CA GLY A 360 33.02 -5.81 11.79
C GLY A 360 31.68 -6.02 12.49
N GLU A 361 31.30 -5.13 13.40
CA GLU A 361 30.00 -5.23 14.10
C GLU A 361 28.81 -5.07 13.15
N VAL A 362 28.88 -4.13 12.20
CA VAL A 362 27.81 -3.95 11.20
C VAL A 362 27.72 -5.18 10.29
N ALA A 363 28.86 -5.74 9.87
CA ALA A 363 28.91 -6.96 9.07
C ALA A 363 28.32 -8.16 9.83
N TYR A 364 28.68 -8.31 11.11
CA TYR A 364 28.16 -9.37 11.97
C TYR A 364 26.65 -9.25 12.22
N LEU A 365 26.18 -8.05 12.54
CA LEU A 365 24.76 -7.76 12.75
C LEU A 365 23.92 -8.03 11.49
N HIS A 366 24.47 -7.77 10.31
CA HIS A 366 23.82 -8.11 9.05
C HIS A 366 23.82 -9.59 8.73
N ARG A 367 24.79 -10.34 9.24
CA ARG A 367 24.92 -11.79 9.04
C ARG A 367 24.09 -12.61 10.02
N ASP A 368 23.91 -12.12 11.25
CA ASP A 368 23.18 -12.86 12.29
C ASP A 368 21.66 -12.77 12.08
N ARG A 369 21.14 -11.61 11.67
CA ARG A 369 19.70 -11.40 11.43
C ARG A 369 19.06 -12.33 10.37
N PRO A 370 19.75 -12.70 9.27
CA PRO A 370 19.27 -13.67 8.28
C PRO A 370 19.27 -15.13 8.72
N LYS A 371 19.97 -15.52 9.80
CA LYS A 371 20.00 -16.93 10.28
C LYS A 371 18.62 -17.44 10.73
N HIS A 372 17.64 -16.55 10.88
CA HIS A 372 16.26 -16.87 11.25
C HIS A 372 15.30 -17.02 10.06
N ILE A 373 15.79 -17.04 8.81
CA ILE A 373 14.93 -17.29 7.64
C ILE A 373 14.57 -18.78 7.59
N THR A 374 13.48 -19.12 8.28
CA THR A 374 12.82 -20.44 8.26
C THR A 374 11.92 -20.60 7.03
N THR A 375 11.52 -21.83 6.72
CA THR A 375 10.47 -22.13 5.72
C THR A 375 9.19 -21.31 5.97
N SER A 376 8.84 -21.06 7.24
CA SER A 376 7.71 -20.19 7.62
C SER A 376 7.95 -18.72 7.26
N SER A 377 9.19 -18.22 7.38
CA SER A 377 9.55 -16.88 6.90
C SER A 377 9.41 -16.77 5.38
N PHE A 378 9.83 -17.79 4.62
CA PHE A 378 9.64 -17.85 3.16
C PHE A 378 8.15 -17.78 2.79
N GLN A 379 7.34 -18.66 3.37
CA GLN A 379 5.89 -18.73 3.20
C GLN A 379 5.17 -17.41 3.56
N SER A 380 5.59 -16.76 4.65
CA SER A 380 4.99 -15.49 5.08
C SER A 380 5.30 -14.35 4.09
N VAL A 381 6.49 -14.34 3.49
CA VAL A 381 6.91 -13.34 2.49
C VAL A 381 6.15 -13.51 1.17
N THR A 382 5.98 -14.74 0.71
CA THR A 382 5.27 -15.05 -0.54
C THR A 382 3.77 -14.75 -0.45
N THR A 383 3.19 -14.84 0.75
CA THR A 383 1.77 -14.59 1.01
C THR A 383 1.45 -13.13 1.37
N MET A 384 2.47 -12.29 1.61
CA MET A 384 2.25 -10.86 1.85
C MET A 384 1.45 -10.23 0.70
N PRO A 385 0.44 -9.38 1.01
CA PRO A 385 -0.44 -8.82 -0.01
C PRO A 385 0.36 -8.07 -1.07
N PRO A 386 0.03 -8.22 -2.36
CA PRO A 386 0.81 -7.67 -3.45
C PRO A 386 0.91 -6.16 -3.30
N ARG A 387 2.12 -5.68 -2.99
CA ARG A 387 2.48 -4.28 -3.13
C ARG A 387 2.72 -4.02 -4.62
N LEU A 388 2.41 -2.80 -5.08
CA LEU A 388 2.73 -2.21 -6.42
C LEU A 388 1.51 -1.95 -7.33
N LYS A 389 0.77 -0.88 -7.02
CA LYS A 389 0.09 -0.07 -8.06
C LYS A 389 0.58 1.39 -8.09
N ALA A 390 0.83 2.01 -6.94
CA ALA A 390 1.18 3.43 -6.87
C ALA A 390 2.66 3.75 -7.19
N LEU A 391 3.62 2.93 -6.75
CA LEU A 391 5.04 3.10 -7.13
C LEU A 391 5.34 2.74 -8.60
N ARG A 392 4.42 2.03 -9.27
CA ARG A 392 4.55 1.64 -10.68
C ARG A 392 4.42 2.82 -11.65
N LEU A 393 3.61 3.82 -11.30
CA LEU A 393 3.43 5.01 -12.11
C LEU A 393 4.68 5.89 -12.12
N ALA A 394 5.46 5.88 -11.03
CA ALA A 394 6.68 6.67 -10.92
C ALA A 394 7.87 6.09 -11.71
N SER A 395 8.07 4.76 -11.72
CA SER A 395 9.22 4.15 -12.42
C SER A 395 8.98 3.85 -13.90
N SER A 396 7.73 3.62 -14.33
CA SER A 396 7.41 3.35 -15.75
C SER A 396 7.44 4.59 -16.65
N LEU A 397 7.50 5.79 -16.06
CA LEU A 397 7.59 7.07 -16.77
C LEU A 397 9.02 7.37 -17.27
N VAL A 398 10.04 6.55 -16.95
CA VAL A 398 11.45 6.90 -17.17
C VAL A 398 12.16 6.09 -18.27
N GLN A 399 11.61 4.95 -18.73
CA GLN A 399 12.16 4.25 -19.90
C GLN A 399 11.17 4.33 -21.07
N ARG A 400 11.60 4.81 -22.24
CA ARG A 400 10.96 4.56 -23.56
C ARG A 400 11.97 4.21 -24.66
N PRO A 401 11.57 3.37 -25.64
CA PRO A 401 12.46 2.68 -26.57
C PRO A 401 12.45 3.29 -27.98
N THR A 402 13.50 3.00 -28.75
CA THR A 402 13.64 3.39 -30.16
C THR A 402 13.69 2.16 -31.04
N ALA A 403 12.77 2.07 -32.01
CA ALA A 403 12.92 1.24 -33.20
C ALA A 403 12.56 2.06 -34.46
N CYS A 404 13.36 1.83 -35.51
CA CYS A 404 13.28 2.23 -36.92
C CYS A 404 13.47 3.69 -37.37
N SER A 405 14.74 3.97 -37.73
CA SER A 405 15.27 4.27 -39.07
C SER A 405 14.33 4.73 -40.20
N ILE A 406 14.59 5.94 -40.75
CA ILE A 406 14.72 6.22 -42.19
C ILE A 406 15.87 7.23 -42.40
N SER A 407 16.65 6.98 -43.44
CA SER A 407 17.90 7.58 -43.94
C SER A 407 17.85 9.07 -44.27
N ILE A 408 18.97 9.79 -44.06
CA ILE A 408 19.74 10.61 -45.03
C ILE A 408 21.01 11.17 -44.32
N PRO A 409 22.18 11.23 -44.99
CA PRO A 409 23.47 11.49 -44.36
C PRO A 409 23.88 12.97 -44.44
N PHE A 410 24.91 13.31 -43.64
CA PHE A 410 25.79 14.48 -43.71
C PHE A 410 25.47 15.75 -42.86
N LEU A 411 26.49 16.10 -42.06
CA LEU A 411 26.80 17.37 -41.37
C LEU A 411 26.06 17.74 -40.07
N ALA A 412 26.44 17.07 -38.98
CA ALA A 412 26.84 17.67 -37.69
C ALA A 412 27.37 16.55 -36.77
N PRO A 413 28.32 16.79 -35.84
CA PRO A 413 28.56 15.85 -34.76
C PRO A 413 27.25 15.75 -33.97
N VAL A 414 26.54 14.63 -34.10
CA VAL A 414 25.35 14.37 -33.31
C VAL A 414 25.82 14.07 -31.89
N GLN A 415 26.05 15.15 -31.14
CA GLN A 415 26.05 15.13 -29.70
C GLN A 415 24.66 14.64 -29.30
N GLN A 416 24.52 13.33 -29.04
CA GLN A 416 23.32 12.79 -28.40
C GLN A 416 23.26 13.36 -27.00
N ARG A 417 22.71 14.57 -26.88
CA ARG A 417 22.20 15.07 -25.62
C ARG A 417 21.18 14.04 -25.17
N SER A 418 21.47 13.36 -24.07
CA SER A 418 20.53 12.53 -23.34
C SER A 418 19.38 13.44 -22.90
N ALA A 419 18.40 13.64 -23.77
CA ALA A 419 17.24 14.46 -23.48
C ALA A 419 16.47 13.74 -22.35
N SER A 420 16.47 14.36 -21.17
CA SER A 420 15.76 13.85 -20.00
C SER A 420 14.33 13.49 -20.38
N ILE A 421 13.80 12.36 -19.90
CA ILE A 421 12.41 11.94 -20.13
C ILE A 421 11.39 13.00 -19.67
N LEU A 422 11.78 13.90 -18.75
CA LEU A 422 11.04 15.10 -18.36
C LEU A 422 10.75 16.04 -19.55
N SER A 423 11.64 16.08 -20.54
CA SER A 423 11.47 16.86 -21.77
C SER A 423 10.47 16.25 -22.75
N SER A 424 10.07 14.99 -22.54
CA SER A 424 9.10 14.26 -23.36
C SER A 424 7.79 14.00 -22.63
N LEU A 425 7.62 14.50 -21.40
CA LEU A 425 6.36 14.45 -20.67
C LEU A 425 5.39 15.44 -21.30
N SER A 426 4.25 14.91 -21.73
CA SER A 426 3.08 15.68 -22.09
C SER A 426 1.89 15.06 -21.37
N ASP A 427 0.95 15.91 -20.96
CA ASP A 427 -0.33 15.43 -20.45
C ASP A 427 -1.07 14.69 -21.58
N THR A 428 -2.10 13.92 -21.24
CA THR A 428 -2.92 13.21 -22.24
C THR A 428 -3.40 14.17 -23.33
N LYS A 429 -3.38 13.72 -24.59
CA LYS A 429 -3.86 14.55 -25.71
C LYS A 429 -5.32 14.95 -25.44
N GLY A 430 -5.56 16.24 -25.23
CA GLY A 430 -6.86 16.79 -24.82
C GLY A 430 -6.87 17.45 -23.44
N ALA A 431 -5.89 17.17 -22.58
CA ALA A 431 -5.75 17.86 -21.30
C ALA A 431 -5.32 19.32 -21.45
N TYR A 432 -4.53 19.63 -22.49
CA TYR A 432 -4.21 21.01 -22.88
C TYR A 432 -5.09 21.51 -24.02
N SER A 433 -5.72 22.67 -23.80
CA SER A 433 -6.44 23.42 -24.83
C SER A 433 -5.60 24.60 -25.34
N LYS A 434 -5.83 25.03 -26.59
CA LYS A 434 -5.10 26.15 -27.21
C LYS A 434 -5.29 27.43 -26.38
N LYS A 435 -4.20 27.95 -25.80
CA LYS A 435 -4.21 29.25 -25.08
C LYS A 435 -4.38 30.40 -26.07
N ILE A 436 -5.47 31.16 -25.94
CA ILE A 436 -5.75 32.32 -26.79
C ILE A 436 -5.08 33.57 -26.19
N ARG A 437 -3.98 34.03 -26.81
CA ARG A 437 -3.32 35.31 -26.47
C ARG A 437 -3.88 36.42 -27.36
N LYS A 438 -4.73 37.26 -26.78
CA LYS A 438 -5.41 38.36 -27.48
C LYS A 438 -4.43 39.51 -27.80
N GLY A 439 -4.66 40.26 -28.88
CA GLY A 439 -3.88 41.45 -29.21
C GLY A 439 -2.46 41.17 -29.72
N ARG A 440 -2.26 40.07 -30.48
CA ARG A 440 -0.95 39.63 -30.98
C ARG A 440 -0.99 39.39 -32.49
N GLY A 441 -1.21 40.46 -33.25
CA GLY A 441 -1.17 40.46 -34.73
C GLY A 441 -2.44 39.90 -35.42
N PRO A 442 -2.71 40.31 -36.66
CA PRO A 442 -3.97 39.98 -37.37
C PRO A 442 -4.14 38.48 -37.63
N ALA A 443 -3.07 37.77 -37.98
CA ALA A 443 -3.07 36.34 -38.27
C ALA A 443 -3.46 35.44 -37.08
N SER A 444 -3.39 35.95 -35.83
CA SER A 444 -3.84 35.21 -34.64
C SER A 444 -5.37 35.04 -34.56
N GLY A 445 -6.14 35.73 -35.42
CA GLY A 445 -7.61 35.77 -35.41
C GLY A 445 -8.20 36.66 -34.30
N LYS A 446 -7.39 37.15 -33.35
CA LYS A 446 -7.81 38.05 -32.26
C LYS A 446 -6.87 39.26 -32.09
N GLY A 447 -6.23 39.70 -33.18
CA GLY A 447 -5.20 40.74 -33.20
C GLY A 447 -5.68 42.17 -32.95
N LYS A 448 -6.64 42.65 -33.75
CA LYS A 448 -7.07 44.05 -33.73
C LYS A 448 -8.02 44.38 -32.58
N THR A 449 -8.98 43.49 -32.33
CA THR A 449 -10.09 43.77 -31.40
C THR A 449 -10.08 42.91 -30.15
N ALA A 450 -9.14 41.95 -30.01
CA ALA A 450 -9.13 40.98 -28.91
C ALA A 450 -10.44 40.18 -28.74
N GLY A 451 -11.30 40.15 -29.77
CA GLY A 451 -12.65 39.58 -29.69
C GLY A 451 -13.69 40.45 -28.96
N ARG A 452 -13.43 41.76 -28.77
CA ARG A 452 -14.32 42.72 -28.11
C ARG A 452 -15.25 43.48 -29.06
N GLY A 453 -15.19 43.22 -30.37
CA GLY A 453 -15.94 43.99 -31.38
C GLY A 453 -15.33 45.37 -31.66
N GLN A 454 -16.16 46.33 -32.13
CA GLN A 454 -15.75 47.71 -32.43
C GLN A 454 -16.57 48.69 -31.58
N LYS A 455 -15.89 49.63 -30.89
CA LYS A 455 -16.45 50.85 -30.28
C LYS A 455 -17.71 50.69 -29.39
N GLY A 456 -17.90 49.54 -28.74
CA GLY A 456 -18.99 49.30 -27.78
C GLY A 456 -18.54 49.40 -26.32
N GLN A 457 -19.47 49.42 -25.36
CA GLN A 457 -19.13 49.51 -23.92
C GLN A 457 -18.21 48.37 -23.45
N HIS A 458 -18.38 47.15 -23.98
CA HIS A 458 -17.48 46.02 -23.70
C HIS A 458 -16.08 46.14 -24.35
N ALA A 459 -15.89 47.07 -25.30
CA ALA A 459 -14.58 47.39 -25.87
C ALA A 459 -13.82 48.40 -24.99
N HIS A 460 -14.52 49.43 -24.50
CA HIS A 460 -13.95 50.51 -23.67
C HIS A 460 -13.87 50.18 -22.18
N GLY A 461 -14.80 49.37 -21.64
CA GLY A 461 -14.94 49.11 -20.21
C GLY A 461 -15.55 47.74 -19.87
N LYS A 462 -16.26 47.66 -18.74
CA LYS A 462 -16.88 46.43 -18.23
C LYS A 462 -18.34 46.69 -17.85
N VAL A 463 -19.21 45.73 -18.13
CA VAL A 463 -20.59 45.73 -17.67
C VAL A 463 -20.69 44.87 -16.40
N PRO A 464 -21.35 45.33 -15.32
CA PRO A 464 -21.55 44.53 -14.10
C PRO A 464 -22.26 43.20 -14.39
N ALA A 465 -21.85 42.11 -13.72
CA ALA A 465 -22.36 40.76 -14.02
C ALA A 465 -23.88 40.57 -13.81
N GLY A 466 -24.50 41.41 -12.97
CA GLY A 466 -25.94 41.41 -12.72
C GLY A 466 -26.74 42.39 -13.59
N PHE A 467 -26.12 43.09 -14.55
CA PHE A 467 -26.81 44.10 -15.36
C PHE A 467 -27.52 43.49 -16.56
N GLN A 468 -28.85 43.58 -16.60
CA GLN A 468 -29.71 43.02 -17.67
C GLN A 468 -30.16 44.07 -18.69
N GLY A 469 -29.38 45.14 -18.91
CA GLY A 469 -29.72 46.20 -19.88
C GLY A 469 -30.76 47.21 -19.38
N GLY A 470 -31.04 47.25 -18.07
CA GLY A 470 -32.04 48.14 -17.44
C GLY A 470 -33.29 47.40 -16.95
N GLN A 471 -33.48 46.13 -17.36
CA GLN A 471 -34.55 45.29 -16.83
C GLN A 471 -34.28 44.92 -15.36
N THR A 472 -35.33 44.90 -14.54
CA THR A 472 -35.26 44.47 -13.13
C THR A 472 -34.98 42.96 -13.04
N PRO A 473 -33.92 42.52 -12.33
CA PRO A 473 -33.54 41.11 -12.28
C PRO A 473 -34.61 40.25 -11.60
N LEU A 474 -34.63 38.97 -11.96
CA LEU A 474 -35.64 38.02 -11.49
C LEU A 474 -35.67 37.89 -9.96
N SER A 475 -34.54 38.08 -9.28
CA SER A 475 -34.46 38.09 -7.82
C SER A 475 -35.19 39.27 -7.15
N ILE A 476 -35.46 40.34 -7.90
CA ILE A 476 -36.24 41.51 -7.43
C ILE A 476 -37.71 41.36 -7.83
N THR A 477 -37.98 40.92 -9.06
CA THR A 477 -39.37 40.74 -9.55
C THR A 477 -40.05 39.51 -8.95
N LYS A 478 -39.27 38.46 -8.66
CA LYS A 478 -39.67 37.21 -8.00
C LYS A 478 -38.65 36.84 -6.91
N PRO A 479 -38.68 37.52 -5.75
CA PRO A 479 -37.73 37.22 -4.68
C PRO A 479 -37.86 35.77 -4.21
N GLU A 480 -36.73 35.11 -3.98
CA GLU A 480 -36.69 33.76 -3.43
C GLU A 480 -37.43 33.73 -2.09
N ARG A 481 -38.54 32.99 -2.04
CA ARG A 481 -39.43 32.91 -0.89
C ARG A 481 -39.40 31.49 -0.31
N GLY A 482 -38.71 31.33 0.82
CA GLY A 482 -38.78 30.12 1.65
C GLY A 482 -37.82 28.97 1.31
N ARG A 483 -37.76 28.03 2.27
CA ARG A 483 -37.07 26.71 2.38
C ARG A 483 -35.62 26.50 1.95
N ASP A 484 -35.07 27.23 0.97
CA ASP A 484 -33.65 27.10 0.56
C ASP A 484 -32.72 28.12 1.23
N LYS A 485 -33.28 28.98 2.09
CA LYS A 485 -32.50 29.85 2.98
C LYS A 485 -31.83 29.01 4.08
N TYR A 486 -30.55 29.27 4.35
CA TYR A 486 -29.79 28.61 5.42
C TYR A 486 -30.55 28.63 6.74
N ASN A 487 -31.07 27.46 7.16
CA ASN A 487 -31.68 27.27 8.47
C ASN A 487 -30.59 26.82 9.46
N PRO A 488 -30.11 27.71 10.36
CA PRO A 488 -29.04 27.37 11.30
C PRO A 488 -29.45 26.28 12.30
N PHE A 489 -30.76 26.05 12.48
CA PHE A 489 -31.33 25.07 13.41
C PHE A 489 -31.69 23.73 12.75
N LYS A 490 -31.27 23.50 11.50
CA LYS A 490 -31.50 22.23 10.80
C LYS A 490 -30.77 21.09 11.53
N VAL A 491 -31.53 20.06 11.89
CA VAL A 491 -31.00 18.89 12.58
C VAL A 491 -30.48 17.87 11.56
N GLU A 492 -29.17 17.83 11.37
CA GLU A 492 -28.49 16.91 10.46
C GLU A 492 -28.08 15.60 11.14
N MET A 493 -28.72 14.50 10.73
CA MET A 493 -28.44 13.15 11.27
C MET A 493 -27.87 12.23 10.19
N SER A 494 -26.98 11.32 10.61
CA SER A 494 -26.51 10.22 9.78
C SER A 494 -27.61 9.17 9.65
N PRO A 495 -28.13 8.88 8.45
CA PRO A 495 -29.08 7.79 8.25
C PRO A 495 -28.34 6.45 8.36
N ILE A 496 -28.91 5.50 9.10
CA ILE A 496 -28.49 4.10 9.13
C ILE A 496 -29.71 3.22 8.90
N ASN A 497 -29.59 2.26 7.99
CA ASN A 497 -30.67 1.34 7.64
C ASN A 497 -30.44 -0.05 8.25
N LEU A 498 -31.50 -0.85 8.38
CA LEU A 498 -31.44 -2.20 8.97
C LEU A 498 -30.69 -3.21 8.09
N ASP A 499 -30.86 -3.16 6.76
CA ASP A 499 -30.10 -3.95 5.77
C ASP A 499 -28.58 -3.86 5.97
N ARG A 500 -28.11 -2.63 6.21
CA ARG A 500 -26.70 -2.34 6.42
C ARG A 500 -26.20 -2.87 7.76
N ILE A 501 -27.04 -2.86 8.79
CA ILE A 501 -26.67 -3.43 10.09
C ILE A 501 -26.53 -4.95 9.97
N GLN A 502 -27.49 -5.61 9.31
CA GLN A 502 -27.44 -7.06 9.09
C GLN A 502 -26.20 -7.46 8.29
N SER A 503 -25.94 -6.81 7.15
CA SER A 503 -24.75 -7.13 6.34
C SER A 503 -23.43 -6.91 7.08
N TRP A 504 -23.37 -6.02 8.09
CA TRP A 504 -22.20 -5.85 8.96
C TRP A 504 -22.08 -6.93 10.04
N ILE A 505 -23.21 -7.46 10.51
CA ILE A 505 -23.26 -8.61 11.41
C ILE A 505 -22.81 -9.87 10.66
N ASP A 506 -23.31 -10.10 9.44
CA ASP A 506 -22.94 -11.26 8.61
C ASP A 506 -21.43 -11.28 8.27
N GLN A 507 -20.83 -10.10 8.11
CA GLN A 507 -19.38 -9.95 7.91
C GLN A 507 -18.55 -10.15 9.20
N GLY A 508 -19.19 -10.37 10.35
CA GLY A 508 -18.51 -10.47 11.65
C GLY A 508 -17.88 -9.16 12.13
N ARG A 509 -18.30 -8.01 11.56
CA ARG A 509 -17.75 -6.68 11.90
C ARG A 509 -18.49 -6.01 13.04
N LEU A 510 -19.72 -6.45 13.30
CA LEU A 510 -20.57 -5.98 14.39
C LEU A 510 -21.08 -7.18 15.16
N ASP A 511 -20.90 -7.16 16.48
CA ASP A 511 -21.32 -8.24 17.38
C ASP A 511 -22.74 -7.96 17.89
N PRO A 512 -23.76 -8.76 17.53
CA PRO A 512 -25.14 -8.54 17.95
C PRO A 512 -25.37 -8.81 19.44
N SER A 513 -24.46 -9.55 20.11
CA SER A 513 -24.56 -9.84 21.55
C SER A 513 -24.29 -8.61 22.42
N ARG A 514 -23.64 -7.59 21.86
CA ARG A 514 -23.27 -6.36 22.56
C ARG A 514 -24.23 -5.21 22.22
N PRO A 515 -24.39 -4.23 23.12
CA PRO A 515 -25.20 -3.05 22.85
C PRO A 515 -24.55 -2.18 21.76
N ILE A 516 -25.15 -2.17 20.56
CA ILE A 516 -24.70 -1.40 19.40
C ILE A 516 -24.88 0.09 19.67
N THR A 517 -23.77 0.76 20.00
CA THR A 517 -23.74 2.22 20.25
C THR A 517 -23.24 3.00 19.03
N MET A 518 -23.43 4.33 19.02
CA MET A 518 -22.87 5.20 17.97
C MET A 518 -21.34 5.07 17.83
N LYS A 519 -20.64 4.76 18.92
CA LYS A 519 -19.18 4.55 18.89
C LYS A 519 -18.85 3.30 18.08
N GLU A 520 -19.56 2.21 18.32
CA GLU A 520 -19.38 0.93 17.60
C GLU A 520 -19.80 1.04 16.14
N LEU A 521 -20.89 1.75 15.83
CA LEU A 521 -21.30 2.01 14.45
C LEU A 521 -20.25 2.81 13.67
N ASN A 522 -19.55 3.73 14.33
CA ASN A 522 -18.46 4.49 13.71
C ASN A 522 -17.16 3.66 13.61
N GLN A 523 -16.81 2.90 14.65
CA GLN A 523 -15.62 2.04 14.68
C GLN A 523 -15.71 0.91 13.66
N SER A 524 -16.87 0.26 13.54
CA SER A 524 -17.15 -0.77 12.53
C SER A 524 -17.22 -0.22 11.10
N ARG A 525 -17.19 1.12 10.93
CA ARG A 525 -17.40 1.82 9.64
C ARG A 525 -18.73 1.45 8.97
N CYS A 526 -19.73 1.05 9.76
CA CYS A 526 -21.11 0.95 9.32
C CYS A 526 -21.67 2.34 8.96
N LEU A 527 -21.10 3.40 9.52
CA LEU A 527 -21.32 4.78 9.10
C LEU A 527 -20.03 5.43 8.59
N HIS A 528 -20.13 6.23 7.52
CA HIS A 528 -19.03 7.07 7.02
C HIS A 528 -18.92 8.36 7.84
N GLY A 529 -18.81 8.21 9.17
CA GLY A 529 -18.84 9.31 10.13
C GLY A 529 -20.23 9.65 10.65
N VAL A 530 -20.26 10.23 11.85
CA VAL A 530 -21.48 10.71 12.52
C VAL A 530 -21.67 12.20 12.21
N LYS A 531 -22.82 12.57 11.63
CA LYS A 531 -23.19 13.98 11.36
C LYS A 531 -23.38 14.76 12.66
N ARG A 532 -23.51 16.08 12.53
CA ARG A 532 -23.54 17.05 13.64
C ARG A 532 -24.52 16.70 14.76
N HIS A 533 -25.69 16.15 14.45
CA HIS A 533 -26.76 15.88 15.42
C HIS A 533 -27.01 14.39 15.69
N GLY A 534 -26.09 13.50 15.29
CA GLY A 534 -26.12 12.09 15.65
C GLY A 534 -26.64 11.17 14.56
N VAL A 535 -27.22 10.03 14.96
CA VAL A 535 -27.58 8.92 14.08
C VAL A 535 -29.07 8.64 14.14
N LYS A 536 -29.71 8.49 12.97
CA LYS A 536 -31.12 8.09 12.84
C LYS A 536 -31.23 6.71 12.22
N LEU A 537 -31.82 5.77 12.95
CA LEU A 537 -32.17 4.43 12.47
C LEU A 537 -33.40 4.49 11.56
N LEU A 538 -33.29 3.85 10.40
CA LEU A 538 -34.27 3.81 9.33
C LEU A 538 -34.51 2.35 8.93
N ALA A 539 -35.67 2.09 8.33
CA ALA A 539 -36.17 0.74 8.04
C ALA A 539 -36.18 0.44 6.54
N LYS A 540 -35.12 0.83 5.81
CA LYS A 540 -34.99 0.37 4.43
C LYS A 540 -34.72 -1.13 4.43
N ASP A 541 -35.46 -1.86 3.61
CA ASP A 541 -35.36 -3.32 3.44
C ASP A 541 -35.39 -4.07 4.79
N ALA A 542 -36.38 -3.71 5.62
CA ALA A 542 -36.51 -4.16 7.01
C ALA A 542 -36.55 -5.70 7.16
N ASP A 543 -37.09 -6.40 6.16
CA ASP A 543 -37.22 -7.86 6.17
C ASP A 543 -35.88 -8.59 6.16
N GLN A 544 -34.79 -7.92 5.77
CA GLN A 544 -33.45 -8.52 5.75
C GLN A 544 -32.85 -8.67 7.14
N LEU A 545 -33.29 -7.89 8.13
CA LEU A 545 -32.80 -8.03 9.50
C LEU A 545 -33.35 -9.31 10.11
N ASN A 546 -32.48 -10.24 10.47
CA ASN A 546 -32.84 -11.51 11.10
C ASN A 546 -32.26 -11.66 12.51
N SER A 547 -31.26 -10.85 12.84
CA SER A 547 -30.55 -10.91 14.12
C SER A 547 -31.27 -10.07 15.19
N ALA A 548 -31.41 -10.61 16.40
CA ALA A 548 -31.82 -9.84 17.56
C ALA A 548 -30.71 -8.84 17.93
N ILE A 549 -31.03 -7.54 17.92
CA ILE A 549 -30.05 -6.47 18.18
C ILE A 549 -30.51 -5.54 19.30
N HIS A 550 -29.55 -5.10 20.12
CA HIS A 550 -29.76 -4.07 21.13
C HIS A 550 -29.05 -2.79 20.70
N ILE A 551 -29.79 -1.79 20.22
CA ILE A 551 -29.22 -0.61 19.56
C ILE A 551 -29.56 0.70 20.30
N VAL A 552 -28.53 1.54 20.52
CA VAL A 552 -28.66 2.88 21.12
C VAL A 552 -28.27 3.94 20.10
N VAL A 553 -29.26 4.71 19.65
CA VAL A 553 -29.13 5.74 18.58
C VAL A 553 -29.77 7.06 19.00
N SER A 554 -29.60 8.11 18.20
CA SER A 554 -30.20 9.41 18.51
C SER A 554 -31.70 9.45 18.18
N ARG A 555 -32.10 8.89 17.04
CA ARG A 555 -33.51 8.77 16.63
C ARG A 555 -33.73 7.44 15.93
N ALA A 556 -34.98 7.01 15.88
CA ALA A 556 -35.39 5.84 15.11
C ALA A 556 -36.71 6.10 14.37
N SER A 557 -36.90 5.42 13.24
CA SER A 557 -38.17 5.35 12.53
C SER A 557 -39.12 4.36 13.23
N ALA A 558 -40.43 4.63 13.21
CA ALA A 558 -41.42 3.72 13.80
C ALA A 558 -41.34 2.31 13.21
N ALA A 559 -41.18 2.20 11.88
CA ALA A 559 -40.99 0.92 11.21
C ALA A 559 -39.71 0.18 11.65
N ALA A 560 -38.65 0.92 12.00
CA ALA A 560 -37.39 0.31 12.45
C ALA A 560 -37.52 -0.22 13.87
N ILE A 561 -38.22 0.51 14.74
CA ILE A 561 -38.52 0.08 16.11
C ILE A 561 -39.35 -1.21 16.06
N ALA A 562 -40.44 -1.22 15.29
CA ALA A 562 -41.32 -2.39 15.17
C ALA A 562 -40.57 -3.64 14.69
N ARG A 563 -39.71 -3.53 13.67
CA ARG A 563 -38.93 -4.67 13.17
C ARG A 563 -37.93 -5.20 14.19
N VAL A 564 -37.19 -4.32 14.88
CA VAL A 564 -36.19 -4.73 15.86
C VAL A 564 -36.86 -5.42 17.07
N GLU A 565 -38.00 -4.90 17.52
CA GLU A 565 -38.76 -5.49 18.63
C GLU A 565 -39.42 -6.82 18.26
N ALA A 566 -39.91 -6.97 17.02
CA ALA A 566 -40.47 -8.23 16.52
C ALA A 566 -39.44 -9.40 16.55
N LEU A 567 -38.15 -9.09 16.45
CA LEU A 567 -37.05 -10.07 16.54
C LEU A 567 -36.53 -10.26 17.98
N GLY A 568 -37.18 -9.66 18.99
CA GLY A 568 -36.74 -9.71 20.39
C GLY A 568 -35.56 -8.78 20.73
N GLY A 569 -35.22 -7.86 19.82
CA GLY A 569 -34.22 -6.82 20.05
C GLY A 569 -34.76 -5.66 20.89
N SER A 570 -33.90 -4.69 21.22
CA SER A 570 -34.32 -3.47 21.91
C SER A 570 -33.72 -2.21 21.30
N VAL A 571 -34.56 -1.20 21.05
CA VAL A 571 -34.14 0.11 20.57
C VAL A 571 -34.23 1.12 21.71
N THR A 572 -33.19 1.92 21.92
CA THR A 572 -33.24 3.08 22.82
C THR A 572 -32.80 4.34 22.09
N THR A 573 -33.63 5.38 22.11
CA THR A 573 -33.27 6.69 21.57
C THR A 573 -32.74 7.60 22.66
N ARG A 574 -31.60 8.22 22.40
CA ARG A 574 -30.86 9.02 23.39
C ARG A 574 -30.41 10.36 22.82
N PHE A 575 -30.47 11.41 23.63
CA PHE A 575 -30.03 12.75 23.24
C PHE A 575 -28.50 12.85 23.14
N TYR A 576 -28.00 13.41 22.04
CA TYR A 576 -26.58 13.73 21.90
C TYR A 576 -26.39 15.14 21.34
N SER A 577 -25.54 15.93 22.00
CA SER A 577 -25.04 17.20 21.49
C SER A 577 -23.85 16.99 20.54
N PRO A 578 -23.56 17.92 19.61
CA PRO A 578 -22.41 17.82 18.71
C PRO A 578 -21.07 17.63 19.44
N THR A 579 -20.90 18.26 20.60
CA THR A 579 -19.71 18.12 21.45
C THR A 579 -19.68 16.77 22.15
N SER A 580 -20.82 16.26 22.61
CA SER A 580 -20.91 14.95 23.23
C SER A 580 -20.59 13.82 22.25
N ILE A 581 -21.02 13.92 20.99
CA ILE A 581 -20.71 12.93 19.94
C ILE A 581 -19.20 12.84 19.78
N LYS A 582 -18.51 13.97 19.63
CA LYS A 582 -17.03 13.99 19.52
C LYS A 582 -16.37 13.32 20.72
N ARG A 583 -16.84 13.59 21.94
CA ARG A 583 -16.32 13.01 23.19
C ARG A 583 -16.58 11.51 23.31
N VAL A 584 -17.76 11.04 22.91
CA VAL A 584 -18.11 9.61 22.89
C VAL A 584 -17.24 8.87 21.88
N LEU A 585 -17.08 9.42 20.68
CA LEU A 585 -16.23 8.84 19.63
C LEU A 585 -14.75 8.80 20.06
N SER A 586 -14.26 9.83 20.73
CA SER A 586 -12.90 9.88 21.27
C SER A 586 -12.71 9.11 22.58
N GLY A 587 -13.77 8.51 23.14
CA GLY A 587 -13.71 7.74 24.40
C GLY A 587 -13.58 8.57 25.69
N LEU A 588 -13.85 9.88 25.65
CA LEU A 588 -13.79 10.77 26.82
C LEU A 588 -15.10 10.83 27.62
N SER A 589 -16.19 10.33 27.04
CA SER A 589 -17.51 10.19 27.66
C SER A 589 -18.05 8.79 27.44
N HIS A 590 -18.79 8.27 28.40
CA HIS A 590 -19.55 7.04 28.24
C HIS A 590 -20.60 7.20 27.12
N PRO A 591 -20.92 6.18 26.30
CA PRO A 591 -21.86 6.32 25.18
C PRO A 591 -23.34 6.39 25.57
N VAL A 592 -23.75 5.90 26.75
CA VAL A 592 -25.18 5.69 27.10
C VAL A 592 -25.60 6.32 28.44
N ILE A 593 -24.88 6.08 29.54
CA ILE A 593 -25.23 6.57 30.89
C ILE A 593 -25.16 8.11 31.03
N SER A 594 -26.20 8.70 31.63
CA SER A 594 -26.31 10.12 32.05
C SER A 594 -27.15 10.25 33.33
N LEU A 595 -27.30 11.47 33.88
CA LEU A 595 -27.98 11.69 35.16
C LEU A 595 -29.45 11.26 35.14
N GLN A 596 -30.14 11.48 34.04
CA GLN A 596 -31.55 11.07 33.88
C GLN A 596 -31.69 9.73 33.14
N ALA A 597 -30.65 8.89 33.11
CA ALA A 597 -30.72 7.60 32.45
C ALA A 597 -31.66 6.63 33.21
N ASP A 598 -32.51 5.93 32.45
CA ASP A 598 -33.36 4.87 32.99
C ASP A 598 -32.52 3.75 33.63
N THR A 599 -33.01 3.22 34.73
CA THR A 599 -32.44 2.08 35.47
C THR A 599 -32.31 0.83 34.61
N ASN A 600 -33.31 0.55 33.77
CA ASN A 600 -33.27 -0.57 32.84
C ASN A 600 -32.20 -0.38 31.77
N LEU A 601 -32.01 0.86 31.31
CA LEU A 601 -30.96 1.20 30.36
C LEU A 601 -29.57 1.05 31.00
N ILE A 602 -29.39 1.52 32.23
CA ILE A 602 -28.15 1.35 33.01
C ILE A 602 -27.84 -0.14 33.18
N GLY A 603 -28.84 -0.95 33.54
CA GLY A 603 -28.72 -2.40 33.67
C GLY A 603 -28.31 -3.08 32.37
N LYS A 604 -28.92 -2.73 31.23
CA LYS A 604 -28.53 -3.25 29.90
C LYS A 604 -27.12 -2.83 29.50
N THR A 605 -26.65 -1.67 29.99
CA THR A 605 -25.29 -1.18 29.74
C THR A 605 -24.27 -1.67 30.75
N ALA A 606 -24.64 -2.42 31.80
CA ALA A 606 -23.70 -2.95 32.78
C ALA A 606 -22.67 -3.90 32.14
N HIS A 607 -23.07 -4.62 31.09
CA HIS A 607 -22.20 -5.48 30.29
C HIS A 607 -21.38 -4.73 29.23
N TYR A 608 -21.52 -3.39 29.14
CA TYR A 608 -20.74 -2.59 28.21
C TYR A 608 -19.26 -2.60 28.63
N LYS A 609 -18.44 -3.25 27.81
CA LYS A 609 -16.99 -3.30 27.96
C LYS A 609 -16.35 -2.32 26.97
N PRO A 610 -15.67 -1.26 27.44
CA PRO A 610 -14.87 -0.43 26.56
C PRO A 610 -13.86 -1.32 25.80
N PRO A 611 -13.59 -1.04 24.51
CA PRO A 611 -12.68 -1.87 23.71
C PRO A 611 -11.25 -1.99 24.26
N HIS A 612 -10.86 -1.19 25.27
CA HIS A 612 -9.55 -1.20 25.91
C HIS A 612 -9.57 -1.61 27.40
N ALA A 613 -10.73 -1.88 27.99
CA ALA A 613 -10.83 -2.24 29.42
C ALA A 613 -11.07 -3.75 29.57
N LEU A 614 -10.41 -4.41 30.53
CA LEU A 614 -10.55 -5.85 30.77
C LEU A 614 -11.83 -6.21 31.55
N LYS A 615 -12.34 -5.27 32.37
CA LYS A 615 -13.56 -5.42 33.19
C LYS A 615 -14.65 -4.44 32.75
N SER A 616 -15.91 -4.74 33.05
CA SER A 616 -17.02 -3.77 32.97
C SER A 616 -16.74 -2.61 33.92
N ILE A 617 -17.15 -1.41 33.53
CA ILE A 617 -16.95 -0.20 34.35
C ILE A 617 -17.87 -0.21 35.58
N LEU A 618 -19.08 -0.75 35.41
CA LEU A 618 -20.03 -0.92 36.49
C LEU A 618 -19.82 -2.28 37.14
N THR A 619 -19.71 -2.28 38.47
CA THR A 619 -19.74 -3.49 39.29
C THR A 619 -21.18 -3.99 39.43
N THR A 620 -21.39 -5.30 39.39
CA THR A 620 -22.71 -5.94 39.49
C THR A 620 -23.47 -5.47 40.73
N ASP A 621 -22.80 -5.37 41.88
CA ASP A 621 -23.38 -4.94 43.16
C ASP A 621 -24.01 -3.54 43.11
N VAL A 622 -23.37 -2.59 42.42
CA VAL A 622 -23.87 -1.21 42.30
C VAL A 622 -25.09 -1.16 41.37
N VAL A 623 -25.12 -2.00 40.34
CA VAL A 623 -26.26 -2.10 39.42
C VAL A 623 -27.44 -2.78 40.10
N GLU A 624 -27.19 -3.81 40.91
CA GLU A 624 -28.21 -4.49 41.71
C GLU A 624 -28.80 -3.59 42.79
N ASN A 625 -27.95 -2.82 43.50
CA ASN A 625 -28.39 -1.81 44.47
C ASN A 625 -29.24 -0.69 43.80
N LEU A 626 -28.90 -0.28 42.58
CA LEU A 626 -29.72 0.68 41.84
C LEU A 626 -31.08 0.09 41.46
N LYS A 627 -31.11 -1.17 41.01
CA LYS A 627 -32.33 -1.89 40.64
C LYS A 627 -33.23 -2.10 41.86
N SER A 628 -32.68 -2.54 42.99
CA SER A 628 -33.44 -2.75 44.23
C SER A 628 -34.00 -1.43 44.78
N ALA A 629 -33.22 -0.34 44.74
CA ALA A 629 -33.68 0.99 45.16
C ALA A 629 -34.85 1.52 44.31
N HIS A 630 -34.90 1.19 43.01
CA HIS A 630 -35.98 1.61 42.10
C HIS A 630 -37.13 0.62 41.96
N ALA A 631 -36.95 -0.65 42.33
CA ALA A 631 -38.00 -1.67 42.32
C ALA A 631 -39.09 -1.39 43.34
N ASN A 632 -38.74 -0.78 44.48
CA ASN A 632 -39.72 -0.36 45.48
C ASN A 632 -40.25 1.07 45.17
N PRO A 633 -41.56 1.27 44.95
CA PRO A 633 -42.12 2.60 44.76
C PRO A 633 -42.00 3.47 46.02
N ASP A 634 -41.98 2.87 47.22
CA ASP A 634 -42.01 3.55 48.52
C ASP A 634 -40.63 3.96 49.05
N THR A 635 -39.53 3.62 48.35
CA THR A 635 -38.17 4.04 48.76
C THR A 635 -38.03 5.57 48.69
N PRO A 636 -37.47 6.22 49.73
CA PRO A 636 -37.20 7.65 49.72
C PRO A 636 -36.36 8.09 48.52
N LEU A 637 -36.67 9.26 47.96
CA LEU A 637 -35.97 9.82 46.80
C LEU A 637 -34.46 10.00 47.06
N GLU A 638 -34.07 10.21 48.31
CA GLU A 638 -32.67 10.33 48.73
C GLU A 638 -31.88 9.05 48.47
N VAL A 639 -32.45 7.88 48.80
CA VAL A 639 -31.82 6.57 48.58
C VAL A 639 -31.67 6.28 47.08
N LYS A 640 -32.69 6.64 46.28
CA LYS A 640 -32.63 6.52 44.81
C LYS A 640 -31.53 7.40 44.22
N ASN A 641 -31.38 8.63 44.72
CA ASN A 641 -30.35 9.57 44.31
C ASN A 641 -28.95 9.12 44.76
N GLU A 642 -28.82 8.50 45.94
CA GLU A 642 -27.57 7.96 46.45
C GLU A 642 -27.07 6.78 45.60
N ALA A 643 -27.96 5.84 45.28
CA ALA A 643 -27.64 4.73 44.38
C ALA A 643 -27.20 5.22 42.98
N LEU A 644 -27.86 6.26 42.45
CA LEU A 644 -27.46 6.89 41.19
C LEU A 644 -26.11 7.62 41.29
N ARG A 645 -25.83 8.30 42.41
CA ARG A 645 -24.53 8.93 42.66
C ARG A 645 -23.40 7.91 42.67
N ALA A 646 -23.62 6.72 43.25
CA ALA A 646 -22.64 5.63 43.24
C ALA A 646 -22.31 5.17 41.81
N VAL A 647 -23.34 4.98 40.95
CA VAL A 647 -23.17 4.68 39.52
C VAL A 647 -22.36 5.79 38.83
N MET A 648 -22.69 7.05 39.06
CA MET A 648 -22.01 8.19 38.44
C MET A 648 -20.57 8.36 38.94
N ALA A 649 -20.27 7.99 40.18
CA ALA A 649 -18.91 8.00 40.72
C ALA A 649 -18.02 6.98 39.99
N GLN A 650 -18.51 5.77 39.74
CA GLN A 650 -17.77 4.74 38.97
C GLN A 650 -17.56 5.16 37.51
N VAL A 651 -18.59 5.73 36.88
CA VAL A 651 -18.47 6.27 35.50
C VAL A 651 -17.49 7.45 35.46
N GLY A 652 -17.53 8.33 36.46
CA GLY A 652 -16.64 9.49 36.59
C GLY A 652 -15.17 9.13 36.82
N ALA A 653 -14.88 7.98 37.44
CA ALA A 653 -13.52 7.47 37.57
C ALA A 653 -12.93 7.07 36.20
N SER A 654 -13.77 6.60 35.27
CA SER A 654 -13.33 6.12 33.94
C SER A 654 -13.41 7.19 32.84
N TYR A 655 -14.31 8.17 32.96
CA TYR A 655 -14.56 9.18 31.92
C TYR A 655 -14.45 10.61 32.43
N LYS A 656 -13.68 11.43 31.72
CA LYS A 656 -13.46 12.84 32.03
C LYS A 656 -14.72 13.70 31.93
N TYR A 657 -15.62 13.39 31.00
CA TYR A 657 -16.82 14.20 30.75
C TYR A 657 -18.10 13.39 30.87
N ARG A 658 -19.07 13.97 31.58
CA ARG A 658 -20.45 13.46 31.62
C ARG A 658 -21.16 13.70 30.28
N LEU A 659 -22.09 12.81 30.01
CA LEU A 659 -22.92 12.85 28.83
C LEU A 659 -24.13 13.77 29.11
N PRO A 660 -24.45 14.74 28.23
CA PRO A 660 -25.52 15.71 28.50
C PRO A 660 -26.90 15.08 28.32
N ASP A 661 -27.85 15.59 29.10
CA ASP A 661 -29.28 15.34 28.95
C ASP A 661 -29.95 16.44 28.12
N ALA A 662 -31.18 16.19 27.67
CA ALA A 662 -31.92 17.12 26.82
C ALA A 662 -32.41 18.34 27.63
N THR A 663 -32.21 19.54 27.10
CA THR A 663 -32.62 20.80 27.77
C THR A 663 -33.74 21.53 27.03
N ALA A 664 -33.78 21.43 25.70
CA ALA A 664 -34.84 22.06 24.91
C ALA A 664 -36.15 21.29 25.04
N ARG A 665 -37.28 22.02 25.18
CA ARG A 665 -38.63 21.43 25.29
C ARG A 665 -38.88 20.34 24.25
N LYS A 666 -38.62 20.64 22.96
CA LYS A 666 -38.83 19.70 21.85
C LYS A 666 -38.01 18.42 21.96
N ASP A 667 -36.76 18.52 22.43
CA ASP A 667 -35.90 17.36 22.61
C ASP A 667 -36.36 16.55 23.82
N ILE A 668 -36.69 17.21 24.94
CA ILE A 668 -37.23 16.54 26.13
C ILE A 668 -38.52 15.77 25.77
N GLU A 669 -39.48 16.41 25.13
CA GLU A 669 -40.73 15.77 24.70
C GLU A 669 -40.46 14.58 23.76
N TYR A 670 -39.48 14.68 22.84
CA TYR A 670 -39.11 13.58 21.96
C TYR A 670 -38.59 12.34 22.72
N TYR A 671 -37.69 12.54 23.69
CA TYR A 671 -37.10 11.43 24.46
C TYR A 671 -37.96 10.99 25.67
N ARG A 672 -39.02 11.75 26.03
CA ARG A 672 -40.04 11.35 27.01
C ARG A 672 -41.13 10.49 26.39
N ASP A 673 -41.35 10.61 25.08
CA ASP A 673 -42.39 9.85 24.41
C ASP A 673 -42.01 8.36 24.28
N PRO A 674 -42.80 7.42 24.86
CA PRO A 674 -42.55 5.98 24.72
C PRO A 674 -42.61 5.51 23.27
N ALA A 675 -43.32 6.20 22.37
CA ALA A 675 -43.38 5.84 20.94
C ALA A 675 -42.00 5.89 20.26
N HIS A 676 -41.09 6.74 20.74
CA HIS A 676 -39.72 6.83 20.24
C HIS A 676 -38.73 5.96 21.02
N ARG A 677 -39.19 5.21 22.04
CA ARG A 677 -38.33 4.48 22.99
C ARG A 677 -37.24 5.37 23.60
N GLY A 678 -37.64 6.59 23.96
CA GLY A 678 -36.73 7.56 24.52
C GLY A 678 -36.31 7.18 25.94
N TYR A 679 -35.06 7.47 26.30
CA TYR A 679 -34.51 7.13 27.61
C TYR A 679 -35.21 7.85 28.79
N LEU A 680 -35.98 8.91 28.55
CA LEU A 680 -36.74 9.65 29.57
C LEU A 680 -38.20 9.18 29.69
N SER A 681 -38.60 8.15 28.95
CA SER A 681 -39.99 7.66 28.94
C SER A 681 -40.45 7.10 30.29
N HIS A 682 -39.53 6.58 31.10
CA HIS A 682 -39.79 6.10 32.46
C HIS A 682 -40.29 7.21 33.42
N LEU A 683 -40.13 8.49 33.07
CA LEU A 683 -40.62 9.62 33.85
C LEU A 683 -42.10 9.95 33.57
N VAL A 684 -42.70 9.35 32.54
CA VAL A 684 -44.09 9.59 32.15
C VAL A 684 -44.94 8.47 32.75
N LYS A 685 -45.97 8.85 33.52
CA LYS A 685 -46.90 7.87 34.08
C LYS A 685 -47.77 7.26 33.00
N GLU A 686 -48.29 6.07 33.24
CA GLU A 686 -49.23 5.44 32.32
C GLU A 686 -50.48 6.33 32.15
N GLY A 687 -50.76 6.74 30.92
CA GLY A 687 -51.84 7.67 30.58
C GLY A 687 -51.48 9.17 30.58
N GLU A 688 -50.30 9.57 31.08
CA GLU A 688 -49.82 10.97 31.04
C GLU A 688 -49.33 11.35 29.63
N SER A 689 -49.53 12.62 29.26
CA SER A 689 -48.99 13.15 28.00
C SER A 689 -47.46 13.35 28.06
N PRO A 690 -46.68 12.91 27.05
CA PRO A 690 -45.25 13.20 26.98
C PRO A 690 -44.92 14.69 26.86
N SER A 691 -45.88 15.51 26.40
CA SER A 691 -45.69 16.94 26.26
C SER A 691 -45.55 17.62 27.62
N LEU A 692 -44.62 18.57 27.72
CA LEU A 692 -44.45 19.39 28.91
C LEU A 692 -45.57 20.45 29.07
N PHE A 693 -46.42 20.60 28.06
CA PHE A 693 -47.47 21.63 28.01
C PHE A 693 -48.84 21.05 27.70
N PHE A 694 -48.95 20.22 26.66
CA PHE A 694 -50.24 19.64 26.25
C PHE A 694 -50.56 18.43 27.13
N LYS A 695 -51.75 18.41 27.72
CA LYS A 695 -52.27 17.29 28.51
C LYS A 695 -53.37 16.56 27.74
N ARG A 696 -53.59 15.28 28.04
CA ARG A 696 -54.71 14.57 27.44
C ARG A 696 -56.04 15.13 27.98
N PRO A 697 -57.08 15.29 27.16
CA PRO A 697 -58.41 15.65 27.64
C PRO A 697 -58.85 14.64 28.72
N GLY A 698 -59.16 15.11 29.93
CA GLY A 698 -59.48 14.27 31.11
C GLY A 698 -58.39 14.23 32.20
N GLU A 699 -57.15 14.64 31.89
CA GLU A 699 -56.01 14.66 32.82
C GLU A 699 -55.92 15.97 33.65
N ALA A 700 -56.84 16.91 33.41
CA ALA A 700 -56.87 18.19 34.10
C ALA A 700 -57.29 18.00 35.57
N LYS A 701 -56.31 17.84 36.47
CA LYS A 701 -56.51 17.95 37.92
C LYS A 701 -57.28 19.24 38.25
N ASP A 702 -58.27 19.12 39.14
CA ASP A 702 -59.14 20.17 39.67
C ASP A 702 -58.48 21.56 39.69
N ARG A 703 -59.12 22.54 39.02
CA ARG A 703 -58.72 23.96 39.06
C ARG A 703 -58.52 24.47 40.50
N LYS A 704 -59.25 23.91 41.49
CA LYS A 704 -59.09 24.21 42.92
C LYS A 704 -57.71 23.87 43.48
N SER A 705 -57.13 22.70 43.14
CA SER A 705 -55.78 22.34 43.65
C SER A 705 -54.66 23.17 42.99
N GLN A 706 -54.89 23.64 41.76
CA GLN A 706 -53.96 24.56 41.08
C GLN A 706 -54.01 25.98 41.64
N ALA A 707 -55.18 26.47 42.03
CA ALA A 707 -55.34 27.74 42.72
C ALA A 707 -54.62 27.70 44.09
N ALA A 708 -54.86 26.65 44.88
CA ALA A 708 -54.20 26.45 46.17
C ALA A 708 -52.67 26.33 46.06
N ARG A 709 -52.14 25.64 45.03
CA ARG A 709 -50.69 25.59 44.76
C ARG A 709 -50.11 26.92 44.30
N ARG A 710 -50.86 27.71 43.52
CA ARG A 710 -50.45 29.07 43.13
C ARG A 710 -50.41 30.00 44.32
N GLU A 711 -51.40 29.93 45.21
CA GLU A 711 -51.42 30.70 46.46
C GLU A 711 -50.30 30.27 47.40
N ALA A 712 -50.05 28.97 47.58
CA ALA A 712 -48.92 28.48 48.37
C ALA A 712 -47.55 28.91 47.79
N ALA A 713 -47.40 28.91 46.46
CA ALA A 713 -46.19 29.42 45.80
C ALA A 713 -46.05 30.94 45.94
N LYS A 714 -47.17 31.68 45.98
CA LYS A 714 -47.18 33.13 46.20
C LYS A 714 -46.83 33.47 47.66
N ALA A 715 -47.40 32.75 48.63
CA ALA A 715 -47.08 32.86 50.05
C ALA A 715 -45.61 32.48 50.35
N SER A 716 -45.07 31.46 49.68
CA SER A 716 -43.65 31.10 49.78
C SER A 716 -42.71 32.11 49.12
N ALA A 717 -43.20 32.90 48.15
CA ALA A 717 -42.44 33.97 47.53
C ALA A 717 -42.49 35.27 48.36
N GLU A 718 -43.62 35.54 49.04
CA GLU A 718 -43.76 36.66 49.97
C GLU A 718 -42.96 36.45 51.27
N ASN A 719 -42.74 35.20 51.70
CA ASN A 719 -41.84 34.86 52.81
C ASN A 719 -40.33 34.92 52.46
N ARG A 720 -39.96 35.47 51.31
CA ARG A 720 -38.58 35.81 50.95
C ARG A 720 -38.43 37.32 50.81
N LEU A 721 -38.60 38.01 51.93
CA LEU A 721 -38.08 39.36 52.12
C LEU A 721 -36.93 39.26 53.12
N PHE A 722 -35.75 39.67 52.63
CA PHE A 722 -34.39 39.54 53.17
C PHE A 722 -33.64 38.24 52.84
#